data_AF-A0A7L4L5K0-F1
#
_entry.id   AF-A0A7L4L5K0-F1
#
_cell.length_a   1.000
_cell.length_b   1.000
_cell.length_c   1.000
_cell.angle_alpha   90.00
_cell.angle_beta   90.00
_cell.angle_gamma   90.00
#
_symmetry.space_group_name_H-M   'P 1'
#
loop_
_entity.id
_entity.type
_entity.pdbx_description
1 polymer ?
#
loop_
_entity_poly.entity_id
_entity_poly.type
_entity_poly.pdbx_seq_one_letter_code
_entity_poly.pdbx_strand_id
1 'polypeptide(L)'
;GQIVYSIAEETERGASVGNIAKDLGIDAATLSARKFRMITGSSKQYFNINASTGALSVNEPIDREQLCELKSVCLLNYELVLENPLELYRMEFKVLDINDNSPSFPLSEYHVNMPEFLSPGARFTLPNAQDLDEGANSVQNYTLSPDEHFSLEMQIRGDGSKYPELVLKKALDREQQATHRLVLTAKDGGNPPKSGDVPVVVTVLDTNDNAPEFEHSVYRASILENSPSGTLVVQVHATDLDEGPNGEVRYSFSNTTSADLQRMFSIHPHSGEVTVNGVLAVQRPFLEMLIEARDNGAFGMSSTAKLLVEITDVNNHGPEITITSLSSPIPEDAVPGTVIALLSILDKDPGENGKVTCQISENLPFQLKPSLQNYYSLVTSELLDRELISEYNITITATDLGSPPITTQKTVWVQISDVNDNPPVFSADAFDVFVEENNPLGAFLYQVSASDPDIGENGRVSYTLRNSTVAGSALTSFLSMNLANGSIYAKRAFDFEQLRSFYFQVEAKDNGSPALSAAITVNVYISDQNDNAPAILYPTSQNGSVAVEVVPRLADEDYLVTKVVADDEDNAQNAWLSYHLAHSSDSTLFQLSPHTGELRTTRSMRSTDFLKHKVVVVVRDHGDPPLSSTVTVGILLADTLPQALPDFDDSGVPPPLLNATNIYLIVSLACVSFIFAAFIFFLAIIRL
;
A
#
# COMPACT_ATOMS: atom_id res chain seq x y z
N GLY A 1 40.90 123.58 -39.95
CA GLY A 1 41.73 122.52 -39.34
C GLY A 1 40.83 121.44 -38.77
N GLN A 2 41.36 120.23 -38.55
CA GLN A 2 40.65 119.12 -37.90
C GLN A 2 41.18 118.98 -36.47
N ILE A 3 40.28 118.90 -35.49
CA ILE A 3 40.61 118.71 -34.07
C ILE A 3 40.05 117.35 -33.66
N VAL A 4 40.85 116.53 -33.02
CA VAL A 4 40.44 115.20 -32.55
C VAL A 4 40.62 115.13 -31.04
N TYR A 5 39.54 114.80 -30.33
CA TYR A 5 39.57 114.48 -28.90
C TYR A 5 39.27 113.00 -28.70
N SER A 6 39.69 112.45 -27.57
CA SER A 6 39.31 111.11 -27.14
C SER A 6 38.73 111.17 -25.74
N ILE A 7 37.62 110.47 -25.52
CA ILE A 7 36.91 110.43 -24.25
C ILE A 7 36.45 108.99 -24.01
N ALA A 8 36.58 108.50 -22.78
CA ALA A 8 36.01 107.21 -22.45
C ALA A 8 34.49 107.32 -22.35
N GLU A 9 33.78 106.27 -22.69
CA GLU A 9 32.34 106.20 -22.43
C GLU A 9 32.02 106.23 -20.94
N GLU A 10 30.74 106.33 -20.59
CA GLU A 10 30.26 106.40 -19.19
C GLU A 10 30.94 107.49 -18.33
N THR A 11 31.61 108.44 -18.98
CA THR A 11 32.27 109.54 -18.30
C THR A 11 31.23 110.47 -17.69
N GLU A 12 31.40 110.79 -16.40
CA GLU A 12 30.46 111.61 -15.65
C GLU A 12 30.24 113.01 -16.27
N ARG A 13 29.01 113.52 -16.13
CA ARG A 13 28.63 114.88 -16.54
C ARG A 13 29.55 115.92 -15.90
N GLY A 14 30.10 116.81 -16.71
CA GLY A 14 30.98 117.89 -16.28
C GLY A 14 32.47 117.57 -16.36
N ALA A 15 32.85 116.32 -16.66
CA ALA A 15 34.25 115.94 -16.86
C ALA A 15 34.89 116.74 -18.00
N SER A 16 36.14 117.15 -17.82
CA SER A 16 36.87 117.95 -18.80
C SER A 16 37.38 117.06 -19.95
N VAL A 17 37.08 117.44 -21.18
CA VAL A 17 37.49 116.72 -22.40
C VAL A 17 38.74 117.34 -23.03
N GLY A 18 38.85 118.68 -22.98
CA GLY A 18 39.94 119.42 -23.62
C GLY A 18 39.70 120.93 -23.57
N ASN A 19 40.55 121.71 -24.23
CA ASN A 19 40.36 123.15 -24.33
C ASN A 19 40.66 123.65 -25.75
N ILE A 20 39.60 123.97 -26.49
CA ILE A 20 39.68 124.38 -27.90
C ILE A 20 40.49 125.67 -28.07
N ALA A 21 40.34 126.63 -27.14
CA ALA A 21 41.05 127.91 -27.25
C ALA A 21 42.57 127.68 -27.30
N LYS A 22 43.07 126.82 -26.41
CA LYS A 22 44.48 126.43 -26.39
C LYS A 22 44.88 125.68 -27.66
N ASP A 23 44.07 124.72 -28.09
CA ASP A 23 44.41 123.82 -29.18
C ASP A 23 44.37 124.51 -30.56
N LEU A 24 43.55 125.55 -30.72
CA LEU A 24 43.53 126.42 -31.90
C LEU A 24 44.55 127.56 -31.84
N GLY A 25 45.25 127.75 -30.70
CA GLY A 25 46.18 128.86 -30.50
C GLY A 25 45.50 130.23 -30.45
N ILE A 26 44.19 130.29 -30.15
CA ILE A 26 43.40 131.52 -30.06
C ILE A 26 43.14 131.81 -28.58
N ASP A 27 43.48 133.00 -28.09
CA ASP A 27 43.19 133.33 -26.69
C ASP A 27 41.68 133.33 -26.40
N ALA A 28 41.31 132.95 -25.18
CA ALA A 28 39.90 132.72 -24.82
C ALA A 28 39.03 133.99 -24.96
N ALA A 29 39.60 135.18 -24.80
CA ALA A 29 38.88 136.44 -24.98
C ALA A 29 38.57 136.68 -26.46
N THR A 30 39.52 136.43 -27.35
CA THR A 30 39.32 136.48 -28.80
C THR A 30 38.33 135.42 -29.28
N LEU A 31 38.39 134.20 -28.73
CA LEU A 31 37.43 133.14 -29.06
C LEU A 31 35.99 133.61 -28.73
N SER A 32 35.77 134.12 -27.51
CA SER A 32 34.46 134.62 -27.06
C SER A 32 33.96 135.81 -27.88
N ALA A 33 34.83 136.77 -28.20
CA ALA A 33 34.51 137.92 -29.04
C ALA A 33 34.07 137.52 -30.46
N ARG A 34 34.59 136.39 -30.98
CA ARG A 34 34.23 135.81 -32.28
C ARG A 34 32.96 134.95 -32.26
N LYS A 35 32.16 134.99 -31.18
CA LYS A 35 30.85 134.31 -31.05
C LYS A 35 30.90 132.84 -31.49
N PHE A 36 31.90 132.11 -31.04
CA PHE A 36 32.05 130.73 -31.46
C PHE A 36 30.85 129.87 -31.02
N ARG A 37 30.45 128.91 -31.84
CA ARG A 37 29.41 127.94 -31.52
C ARG A 37 29.77 126.56 -32.02
N MET A 38 29.44 125.55 -31.22
CA MET A 38 29.58 124.14 -31.59
C MET A 38 28.23 123.63 -32.06
N ILE A 39 28.22 123.03 -33.25
CA ILE A 39 27.02 122.50 -33.90
C ILE A 39 27.22 121.00 -34.10
N THR A 40 26.18 120.22 -33.85
CA THR A 40 26.13 118.79 -34.17
C THR A 40 24.89 118.49 -35.00
N GLY A 41 24.98 117.48 -35.87
CA GLY A 41 23.84 116.95 -36.61
C GLY A 41 22.94 116.04 -35.77
N SER A 42 23.35 115.67 -34.55
CA SER A 42 22.55 114.87 -33.61
C SER A 42 21.58 115.73 -32.80
N SER A 43 20.42 115.18 -32.45
CA SER A 43 19.46 115.83 -31.54
C SER A 43 19.96 115.88 -30.10
N LYS A 44 20.86 114.97 -29.71
CA LYS A 44 21.52 114.95 -28.40
C LYS A 44 22.88 115.61 -28.47
N GLN A 45 23.15 116.50 -27.52
CA GLN A 45 24.40 117.23 -27.41
C GLN A 45 25.24 116.66 -26.26
N TYR A 46 26.18 115.78 -26.58
CA TYR A 46 27.04 115.10 -25.59
C TYR A 46 28.15 115.98 -25.00
N PHE A 47 28.55 117.04 -25.70
CA PHE A 47 29.60 117.95 -25.25
C PHE A 47 29.10 119.38 -25.12
N ASN A 48 29.54 120.04 -24.06
CA ASN A 48 29.35 121.46 -23.84
C ASN A 48 30.69 122.19 -23.98
N ILE A 49 30.65 123.44 -24.42
CA ILE A 49 31.81 124.32 -24.47
C ILE A 49 31.55 125.61 -23.70
N ASN A 50 32.48 125.94 -22.80
CA ASN A 50 32.39 127.16 -22.03
C ASN A 50 32.82 128.37 -22.89
N ALA A 51 31.87 129.26 -23.16
CA ALA A 51 32.03 130.46 -23.99
C ALA A 51 33.11 131.45 -23.53
N SER A 52 33.51 131.40 -22.25
CA SER A 52 34.49 132.34 -21.67
C SER A 52 35.91 131.78 -21.59
N THR A 53 36.07 130.45 -21.60
CA THR A 53 37.36 129.79 -21.38
C THR A 53 37.79 128.86 -22.52
N GLY A 54 36.87 128.51 -23.44
CA GLY A 54 37.10 127.52 -24.48
C GLY A 54 37.23 126.08 -23.98
N ALA A 55 36.94 125.82 -22.70
CA ALA A 55 37.00 124.49 -22.13
C ALA A 55 35.82 123.63 -22.58
N LEU A 56 36.11 122.40 -23.01
CA LEU A 56 35.15 121.36 -23.34
C LEU A 56 34.88 120.49 -22.13
N SER A 57 33.59 120.22 -21.89
CA SER A 57 33.14 119.29 -20.85
C SER A 57 32.04 118.37 -21.35
N VAL A 58 31.95 117.18 -20.77
CA VAL A 58 30.85 116.23 -21.03
C VAL A 58 29.53 116.82 -20.52
N ASN A 59 28.49 116.80 -21.36
CA ASN A 59 27.14 117.25 -21.02
C ASN A 59 26.23 116.09 -20.68
N GLU A 60 26.30 114.96 -21.39
CA GLU A 60 25.58 113.73 -21.05
C GLU A 60 26.57 112.56 -21.14
N PRO A 61 26.49 111.58 -20.23
CA PRO A 61 27.24 110.33 -20.37
C PRO A 61 26.95 109.70 -21.73
N ILE A 62 28.00 109.12 -22.29
CA ILE A 62 27.98 108.51 -23.61
C ILE A 62 28.01 107.01 -23.36
N ASP A 63 26.97 106.31 -23.81
CA ASP A 63 26.91 104.84 -23.88
C ASP A 63 27.34 104.46 -25.31
N ARG A 64 28.51 103.84 -25.45
CA ARG A 64 29.09 103.52 -26.76
C ARG A 64 28.31 102.39 -27.41
N GLU A 65 27.88 101.39 -26.67
CA GLU A 65 27.17 100.21 -27.17
C GLU A 65 25.83 100.61 -27.78
N GLN A 66 25.14 101.61 -27.21
CA GLN A 66 23.89 102.15 -27.76
C GLN A 66 24.11 102.95 -29.06
N LEU A 67 25.23 103.69 -29.17
CA LEU A 67 25.46 104.62 -30.28
C LEU A 67 26.16 103.97 -31.48
N CYS A 68 27.07 103.07 -31.18
CA CYS A 68 28.01 102.50 -32.14
C CYS A 68 27.85 100.99 -32.29
N GLU A 69 27.09 100.33 -31.40
CA GLU A 69 26.91 98.87 -31.39
C GLU A 69 28.29 98.18 -31.46
N LEU A 70 28.49 97.26 -32.41
CA LEU A 70 29.73 96.52 -32.60
C LEU A 70 30.70 97.19 -33.59
N LYS A 71 30.56 98.49 -33.87
CA LYS A 71 31.46 99.18 -34.81
C LYS A 71 32.83 99.39 -34.20
N SER A 72 33.86 98.98 -34.96
CA SER A 72 35.28 99.08 -34.55
C SER A 72 35.82 100.48 -34.22
N VAL A 73 35.07 101.51 -34.57
CA VAL A 73 35.46 102.91 -34.38
C VAL A 73 34.20 103.72 -34.10
N CYS A 74 34.12 104.31 -32.91
CA CYS A 74 33.02 105.18 -32.50
C CYS A 74 33.45 106.65 -32.52
N LEU A 75 32.96 107.41 -33.52
CA LEU A 75 33.29 108.81 -33.73
C LEU A 75 32.05 109.70 -33.70
N LEU A 76 32.06 110.71 -32.83
CA LEU A 76 31.06 111.76 -32.80
C LEU A 76 31.60 113.02 -33.47
N ASN A 77 30.92 113.44 -34.54
CA ASN A 77 31.36 114.58 -35.36
C ASN A 77 30.62 115.86 -34.96
N TYR A 78 31.40 116.92 -34.73
CA TYR A 78 30.95 118.25 -34.39
C TYR A 78 31.60 119.28 -35.32
N GLU A 79 30.92 120.40 -35.54
CA GLU A 79 31.44 121.53 -36.30
C GLU A 79 31.54 122.75 -35.39
N LEU A 80 32.71 123.36 -35.32
CA LEU A 80 32.94 124.59 -34.59
C LEU A 80 32.99 125.76 -35.57
N VAL A 81 32.09 126.72 -35.38
CA VAL A 81 31.98 127.93 -36.22
C VAL A 81 32.48 129.13 -35.43
N LEU A 82 33.40 129.91 -35.99
CA LEU A 82 33.81 131.21 -35.48
C LEU A 82 33.35 132.29 -36.48
N GLU A 83 32.89 133.44 -35.98
CA GLU A 83 32.45 134.56 -36.81
C GLU A 83 33.51 135.67 -36.87
N ASN A 84 33.49 136.47 -37.95
CA ASN A 84 34.29 137.68 -38.16
C ASN A 84 35.83 137.52 -38.00
N PRO A 85 36.55 136.90 -38.97
CA PRO A 85 36.04 136.29 -40.21
C PRO A 85 35.35 134.94 -39.95
N LEU A 86 34.52 134.48 -40.89
CA LEU A 86 33.86 133.19 -40.75
C LEU A 86 34.88 132.06 -40.92
N GLU A 87 35.09 131.24 -39.89
CA GLU A 87 35.96 130.06 -39.92
C GLU A 87 35.20 128.82 -39.42
N LEU A 88 35.44 127.69 -40.07
CA LEU A 88 34.84 126.41 -39.73
C LEU A 88 35.94 125.40 -39.40
N TYR A 89 35.80 124.74 -38.24
CA TYR A 89 36.67 123.65 -37.81
C TYR A 89 35.84 122.38 -37.64
N ARG A 90 36.36 121.27 -38.15
CA ARG A 90 35.76 119.95 -37.89
C ARG A 90 36.36 119.37 -36.62
N MET A 91 35.49 118.89 -35.76
CA MET A 91 35.83 118.26 -34.49
C MET A 91 35.35 116.82 -34.51
N GLU A 92 36.25 115.92 -34.16
CA GLU A 92 35.93 114.50 -34.02
C GLU A 92 36.22 114.06 -32.60
N PHE A 93 35.24 113.45 -31.96
CA PHE A 93 35.39 112.86 -30.64
C PHE A 93 35.38 111.35 -30.78
N LYS A 94 36.54 110.75 -30.53
CA LYS A 94 36.68 109.30 -30.44
C LYS A 94 36.21 108.83 -29.07
N VAL A 95 35.13 108.05 -29.06
CA VAL A 95 34.64 107.39 -27.84
C VAL A 95 35.47 106.12 -27.63
N LEU A 96 36.12 106.03 -26.48
CA LEU A 96 36.90 104.87 -26.06
C LEU A 96 36.02 103.94 -25.24
N ASP A 97 36.06 102.67 -25.61
CA ASP A 97 35.36 101.57 -24.96
C ASP A 97 35.85 101.32 -23.52
N ILE A 98 34.93 101.04 -22.59
CA ILE A 98 35.21 100.59 -21.22
C ILE A 98 34.66 99.17 -21.05
N ASN A 99 35.31 98.35 -20.22
CA ASN A 99 34.80 97.02 -19.88
C ASN A 99 33.60 97.11 -18.91
N ASP A 100 32.44 97.55 -19.38
CA ASP A 100 31.22 97.72 -18.59
C ASP A 100 30.16 96.63 -18.87
N ASN A 101 30.24 95.89 -19.97
CA ASN A 101 29.47 94.68 -20.22
C ASN A 101 30.22 93.43 -19.75
N SER A 102 29.61 92.25 -19.87
CA SER A 102 30.21 90.97 -19.50
C SER A 102 29.86 89.93 -20.56
N PRO A 103 30.74 88.93 -20.78
CA PRO A 103 30.40 87.82 -21.66
C PRO A 103 29.11 87.13 -21.20
N SER A 104 28.18 86.89 -22.13
CA SER A 104 26.90 86.24 -21.84
C SER A 104 26.59 85.17 -22.88
N PHE A 105 25.97 84.07 -22.46
CA PHE A 105 25.51 83.04 -23.38
C PHE A 105 24.02 83.23 -23.67
N PRO A 106 23.57 83.02 -24.93
CA PRO A 106 22.16 83.16 -25.29
C PRO A 106 21.27 82.04 -24.73
N LEU A 107 21.86 80.92 -24.29
CA LEU A 107 21.17 79.74 -23.76
C LEU A 107 21.45 79.59 -22.27
N SER A 108 20.45 79.15 -21.50
CA SER A 108 20.58 78.85 -20.07
C SER A 108 21.34 77.55 -19.80
N GLU A 109 21.34 76.62 -20.76
CA GLU A 109 22.08 75.37 -20.77
C GLU A 109 22.26 74.89 -22.21
N TYR A 110 23.31 74.12 -22.46
CA TYR A 110 23.60 73.56 -23.78
C TYR A 110 23.65 72.03 -23.71
N HIS A 111 22.82 71.37 -24.50
CA HIS A 111 22.72 69.91 -24.53
C HIS A 111 23.49 69.34 -25.72
N VAL A 112 24.30 68.31 -25.47
CA VAL A 112 25.03 67.58 -26.49
C VAL A 112 24.73 66.09 -26.33
N ASN A 113 24.26 65.45 -27.39
CA ASN A 113 24.01 64.01 -27.39
C ASN A 113 25.16 63.30 -28.11
N MET A 114 25.80 62.35 -27.44
CA MET A 114 26.99 61.67 -27.94
C MET A 114 26.84 60.15 -27.84
N PRO A 115 26.87 59.40 -28.95
CA PRO A 115 26.96 57.94 -28.90
C PRO A 115 28.23 57.47 -28.19
N GLU A 116 28.16 56.40 -27.41
CA GLU A 116 29.32 55.91 -26.67
C GLU A 116 30.40 55.25 -27.53
N PHE A 117 30.04 54.75 -28.72
CA PHE A 117 30.99 54.20 -29.69
C PHE A 117 31.95 55.25 -30.28
N LEU A 118 31.79 56.54 -29.97
CA LEU A 118 32.64 57.60 -30.48
C LEU A 118 34.09 57.42 -30.02
N SER A 119 35.00 57.41 -30.99
CA SER A 119 36.42 57.34 -30.71
C SER A 119 36.95 58.66 -30.12
N PRO A 120 37.91 58.60 -29.19
CA PRO A 120 38.65 59.77 -28.73
C PRO A 120 39.16 60.62 -29.90
N GLY A 121 38.99 61.94 -29.80
CA GLY A 121 39.27 62.91 -30.84
C GLY A 121 38.02 63.47 -31.53
N ALA A 122 36.83 62.89 -31.30
CA ALA A 122 35.56 63.46 -31.75
C ALA A 122 35.37 64.89 -31.22
N ARG A 123 34.83 65.77 -32.06
CA ARG A 123 34.72 67.22 -31.78
C ARG A 123 33.29 67.71 -31.96
N PHE A 124 32.83 68.53 -31.03
CA PHE A 124 31.49 69.12 -31.03
C PHE A 124 31.59 70.62 -30.82
N THR A 125 30.93 71.40 -31.66
CA THR A 125 30.91 72.85 -31.53
C THR A 125 30.15 73.27 -30.27
N LEU A 126 30.73 74.16 -29.47
CA LEU A 126 30.07 74.77 -28.32
C LEU A 126 29.54 76.17 -28.68
N PRO A 127 28.54 76.69 -27.94
CA PRO A 127 28.01 78.02 -28.20
C PRO A 127 29.06 79.10 -27.91
N ASN A 128 29.06 80.16 -28.72
CA ASN A 128 29.86 81.35 -28.45
C ASN A 128 29.11 82.26 -27.46
N ALA A 129 29.84 82.75 -26.46
CA ALA A 129 29.41 83.90 -25.66
C ALA A 129 29.43 85.19 -26.49
N GLN A 130 28.53 86.11 -26.17
CA GLN A 130 28.43 87.45 -26.73
C GLN A 130 28.81 88.46 -25.67
N ASP A 131 29.65 89.41 -26.05
CA ASP A 131 30.02 90.57 -25.26
C ASP A 131 29.81 91.81 -26.13
N LEU A 132 29.25 92.87 -25.55
CA LEU A 132 28.92 94.08 -26.29
C LEU A 132 30.13 95.02 -26.41
N ASP A 133 31.11 94.84 -25.53
CA ASP A 133 32.36 95.61 -25.52
C ASP A 133 33.27 95.22 -26.69
N GLU A 134 34.19 96.10 -27.06
CA GLU A 134 35.05 95.93 -28.24
C GLU A 134 36.51 95.57 -27.91
N GLY A 135 37.21 94.98 -28.88
CA GLY A 135 38.66 94.86 -28.86
C GLY A 135 39.17 93.93 -27.76
N ALA A 136 39.84 94.50 -26.75
CA ALA A 136 40.36 93.72 -25.63
C ALA A 136 39.28 93.42 -24.57
N ASN A 137 38.23 94.23 -24.49
CA ASN A 137 37.14 94.06 -23.54
C ASN A 137 36.06 93.11 -24.06
N SER A 138 36.09 92.72 -25.35
CA SER A 138 35.27 91.61 -25.85
C SER A 138 35.78 90.25 -25.33
N VAL A 139 35.01 89.18 -25.54
CA VAL A 139 35.41 87.81 -25.20
C VAL A 139 36.79 87.44 -25.77
N GLN A 140 37.73 87.05 -24.89
CA GLN A 140 39.09 86.67 -25.28
C GLN A 140 39.36 85.17 -25.16
N ASN A 141 38.78 84.53 -24.15
CA ASN A 141 39.09 83.14 -23.83
C ASN A 141 37.86 82.37 -23.35
N TYR A 142 37.89 81.06 -23.55
CA TYR A 142 36.94 80.12 -22.98
C TYR A 142 37.68 79.09 -22.14
N THR A 143 37.07 78.66 -21.05
CA THR A 143 37.55 77.57 -20.20
C THR A 143 36.41 76.61 -19.91
N LEU A 144 36.74 75.32 -19.77
CA LEU A 144 35.78 74.27 -19.41
C LEU A 144 36.11 73.75 -18.02
N SER A 145 35.09 73.38 -17.25
CA SER A 145 35.26 72.67 -15.98
C SER A 145 36.09 71.40 -16.15
N PRO A 146 36.97 71.04 -15.20
CA PRO A 146 37.76 69.82 -15.28
C PRO A 146 36.91 68.56 -15.41
N ASP A 147 37.25 67.68 -16.34
CA ASP A 147 36.61 66.38 -16.57
C ASP A 147 37.63 65.39 -17.18
N GLU A 148 37.43 64.08 -16.97
CA GLU A 148 38.34 63.05 -17.49
C GLU A 148 38.11 62.71 -18.97
N HIS A 149 36.88 62.87 -19.45
CA HIS A 149 36.45 62.47 -20.80
C HIS A 149 36.48 63.65 -21.76
N PHE A 150 36.30 64.88 -21.26
CA PHE A 150 36.15 66.06 -22.10
C PHE A 150 37.23 67.11 -21.89
N SER A 151 37.56 67.80 -22.98
CA SER A 151 38.46 68.95 -22.95
C SER A 151 37.98 70.01 -23.94
N LEU A 152 38.46 71.24 -23.76
CA LEU A 152 38.15 72.36 -24.64
C LEU A 152 39.31 72.65 -25.58
N GLU A 153 39.03 72.73 -26.89
CA GLU A 153 39.97 73.22 -27.89
C GLU A 153 39.37 74.41 -28.64
N MET A 154 40.13 75.51 -28.74
CA MET A 154 39.71 76.69 -29.51
C MET A 154 40.08 76.50 -30.98
N GLN A 155 39.12 76.73 -31.87
CA GLN A 155 39.35 76.76 -33.32
C GLN A 155 39.22 78.17 -33.88
N ILE A 156 39.82 78.40 -35.05
CA ILE A 156 39.80 79.68 -35.76
C ILE A 156 39.06 79.49 -37.08
N ARG A 157 38.03 80.31 -37.34
CA ARG A 157 37.30 80.34 -38.60
C ARG A 157 38.12 81.04 -39.68
N GLY A 158 37.72 80.87 -40.95
CA GLY A 158 38.38 81.53 -42.09
C GLY A 158 38.35 83.07 -42.06
N ASP A 159 37.46 83.67 -41.27
CA ASP A 159 37.37 85.11 -41.03
C ASP A 159 38.22 85.61 -39.85
N GLY A 160 38.97 84.71 -39.19
CA GLY A 160 39.79 85.00 -38.02
C GLY A 160 39.05 84.93 -36.67
N SER A 161 37.73 84.71 -36.66
CA SER A 161 36.97 84.56 -35.41
C SER A 161 37.27 83.23 -34.72
N LYS A 162 37.31 83.21 -33.38
CA LYS A 162 37.57 82.01 -32.58
C LYS A 162 36.25 81.40 -32.09
N TYR A 163 36.17 80.09 -32.00
CA TYR A 163 35.04 79.39 -31.40
C TYR A 163 35.48 78.15 -30.60
N PRO A 164 34.79 77.81 -29.51
CA PRO A 164 35.11 76.65 -28.68
C PRO A 164 34.57 75.35 -29.29
N GLU A 165 35.39 74.29 -29.27
CA GLU A 165 34.97 72.91 -29.53
C GLU A 165 35.21 72.04 -28.29
N LEU A 166 34.22 71.23 -27.94
CA LEU A 166 34.33 70.15 -26.97
C LEU A 166 34.98 68.95 -27.65
N VAL A 167 36.10 68.47 -27.12
CA VAL A 167 36.88 67.36 -27.67
C VAL A 167 36.85 66.20 -26.69
N LEU A 168 36.40 65.04 -27.17
CA LEU A 168 36.41 63.78 -26.43
C LEU A 168 37.86 63.25 -26.31
N LYS A 169 38.35 63.04 -25.10
CA LYS A 169 39.71 62.56 -24.79
C LYS A 169 39.75 61.08 -24.42
N LYS A 170 38.70 60.56 -23.80
CA LYS A 170 38.55 59.16 -23.39
C LYS A 170 37.22 58.64 -23.91
N ALA A 171 37.15 57.36 -24.26
CA ALA A 171 35.91 56.73 -24.71
C ALA A 171 34.82 56.86 -23.63
N LEU A 172 33.57 57.00 -24.07
CA LEU A 172 32.41 57.04 -23.20
C LEU A 172 31.89 55.61 -22.99
N ASP A 173 31.21 55.41 -21.87
CA ASP A 173 30.56 54.18 -21.47
C ASP A 173 29.30 54.60 -20.70
N ARG A 174 28.13 54.37 -21.30
CA ARG A 174 26.84 54.82 -20.75
C ARG A 174 26.49 54.00 -19.51
N GLU A 175 26.76 52.70 -19.51
CA GLU A 175 26.54 51.78 -18.39
C GLU A 175 27.34 52.22 -17.16
N GLN A 176 28.51 52.83 -17.37
CA GLN A 176 29.28 53.47 -16.31
C GLN A 176 28.73 54.86 -15.94
N GLN A 177 28.51 55.74 -16.92
CA GLN A 177 28.03 57.10 -16.68
C GLN A 177 27.24 57.68 -17.87
N ALA A 178 25.91 57.62 -17.80
CA ALA A 178 25.02 58.10 -18.86
C ALA A 178 24.97 59.64 -19.06
N THR A 179 25.47 60.45 -18.12
CA THR A 179 25.39 61.92 -18.21
C THR A 179 26.59 62.62 -17.58
N HIS A 180 27.16 63.58 -18.33
CA HIS A 180 28.21 64.48 -17.84
C HIS A 180 27.68 65.92 -17.77
N ARG A 181 27.98 66.62 -16.67
CA ARG A 181 27.58 68.01 -16.45
C ARG A 181 28.81 68.87 -16.33
N LEU A 182 29.10 69.62 -17.38
CA LEU A 182 30.26 70.49 -17.50
C LEU A 182 29.82 71.96 -17.39
N VAL A 183 30.77 72.86 -17.15
CA VAL A 183 30.53 74.31 -17.17
C VAL A 183 31.50 74.96 -18.15
N LEU A 184 30.96 75.66 -19.14
CA LEU A 184 31.72 76.47 -20.09
C LEU A 184 31.71 77.92 -19.62
N THR A 185 32.89 78.47 -19.36
CA THR A 185 33.10 79.85 -18.93
C THR A 185 33.74 80.65 -20.05
N ALA A 186 33.13 81.78 -20.42
CA ALA A 186 33.71 82.78 -21.30
C ALA A 186 34.28 83.93 -20.46
N LYS A 187 35.46 84.44 -20.83
CA LYS A 187 36.14 85.52 -20.11
C LYS A 187 36.60 86.60 -21.07
N ASP A 188 36.33 87.85 -20.73
CA ASP A 188 36.85 89.02 -21.44
C ASP A 188 38.34 89.27 -21.14
N GLY A 189 38.93 90.28 -21.78
CA GLY A 189 40.31 90.72 -21.57
C GLY A 189 40.43 92.04 -20.80
N GLY A 190 39.35 92.52 -20.19
CA GLY A 190 39.35 93.77 -19.44
C GLY A 190 40.12 93.66 -18.11
N ASN A 191 40.29 94.80 -17.44
CA ASN A 191 40.95 94.87 -16.13
C ASN A 191 40.12 95.69 -15.12
N PRO A 192 39.38 95.04 -14.18
CA PRO A 192 39.34 93.60 -13.94
C PRO A 192 38.59 92.84 -15.05
N PRO A 193 38.91 91.54 -15.26
CA PRO A 193 38.22 90.76 -16.27
C PRO A 193 36.88 90.24 -15.75
N LYS A 194 35.85 90.23 -16.58
CA LYS A 194 34.53 89.66 -16.28
C LYS A 194 34.31 88.37 -17.07
N SER A 195 33.32 87.60 -16.63
CA SER A 195 33.04 86.27 -17.17
C SER A 195 31.55 85.93 -17.15
N GLY A 196 31.15 85.05 -18.05
CA GLY A 196 29.84 84.41 -18.06
C GLY A 196 29.97 82.89 -18.19
N ASP A 197 29.03 82.16 -17.59
CA ASP A 197 29.04 80.70 -17.54
C ASP A 197 27.79 80.12 -18.20
N VAL A 198 27.91 78.95 -18.82
CA VAL A 198 26.79 78.13 -19.28
C VAL A 198 27.03 76.65 -18.96
N PRO A 199 26.08 75.94 -18.34
CA PRO A 199 26.14 74.48 -18.19
C PRO A 199 26.11 73.78 -19.54
N VAL A 200 27.00 72.82 -19.74
CA VAL A 200 27.01 71.91 -20.89
C VAL A 200 26.66 70.52 -20.38
N VAL A 201 25.49 70.01 -20.77
CA VAL A 201 25.00 68.69 -20.39
C VAL A 201 25.26 67.74 -21.56
N VAL A 202 26.15 66.78 -21.36
CA VAL A 202 26.42 65.73 -22.33
C VAL A 202 25.62 64.50 -21.94
N THR A 203 24.68 64.10 -22.80
CA THR A 203 23.91 62.86 -22.67
C THR A 203 24.56 61.80 -23.55
N VAL A 204 24.99 60.70 -22.93
CA VAL A 204 25.56 59.57 -23.66
C VAL A 204 24.41 58.76 -24.26
N LEU A 205 24.44 58.56 -25.58
CA LEU A 205 23.45 57.76 -26.29
C LEU A 205 23.92 56.30 -26.34
N ASP A 206 23.00 55.43 -25.96
CA ASP A 206 23.15 53.99 -25.94
C ASP A 206 23.45 53.40 -27.33
N THR A 207 24.35 52.42 -27.34
CA THR A 207 24.74 51.62 -28.48
C THR A 207 24.72 50.16 -28.04
N ASN A 208 24.30 49.25 -28.93
CA ASN A 208 24.23 47.83 -28.60
C ASN A 208 25.64 47.18 -28.56
N ASP A 209 26.39 47.41 -27.49
CA ASP A 209 27.75 46.89 -27.30
C ASP A 209 27.86 45.84 -26.18
N ASN A 210 26.81 45.67 -25.37
CA ASN A 210 26.65 44.52 -24.50
C ASN A 210 25.81 43.44 -25.21
N ALA A 211 26.13 42.19 -24.94
CA ALA A 211 25.33 41.06 -25.39
C ALA A 211 24.59 40.48 -24.19
N PRO A 212 23.39 39.87 -24.38
CA PRO A 212 22.67 39.27 -23.27
C PRO A 212 23.52 38.21 -22.57
N GLU A 213 23.58 38.20 -21.25
CA GLU A 213 24.32 37.20 -20.47
C GLU A 213 23.38 36.30 -19.68
N PHE A 214 23.43 34.98 -19.93
CA PHE A 214 22.69 34.01 -19.13
C PHE A 214 23.22 33.92 -17.70
N GLU A 215 22.33 33.77 -16.72
CA GLU A 215 22.69 33.58 -15.31
C GLU A 215 23.56 32.33 -15.09
N HIS A 216 23.34 31.29 -15.90
CA HIS A 216 24.12 30.05 -15.88
C HIS A 216 24.54 29.62 -17.29
N SER A 217 25.76 29.12 -17.41
CA SER A 217 26.25 28.52 -18.66
C SER A 217 25.62 27.13 -18.95
N VAL A 218 25.09 26.46 -17.92
CA VAL A 218 24.41 25.16 -18.01
C VAL A 218 23.19 25.11 -17.08
N TYR A 219 22.02 24.84 -17.64
CA TYR A 219 20.78 24.55 -16.93
C TYR A 219 20.51 23.04 -16.92
N ARG A 220 20.02 22.50 -15.80
CA ARG A 220 19.69 21.07 -15.63
C ARG A 220 18.26 20.92 -15.18
N ALA A 221 17.52 20.01 -15.80
CA ALA A 221 16.15 19.69 -15.42
C ALA A 221 15.87 18.19 -15.60
N SER A 222 14.90 17.67 -14.86
CA SER A 222 14.38 16.31 -15.00
C SER A 222 12.88 16.36 -15.27
N ILE A 223 12.39 15.57 -16.22
CA ILE A 223 10.99 15.56 -16.64
C ILE A 223 10.50 14.13 -16.86
N LEU A 224 9.26 13.83 -16.44
CA LEU A 224 8.65 12.51 -16.66
C LEU A 224 8.34 12.33 -18.15
N GLU A 225 8.54 11.12 -18.69
CA GLU A 225 8.27 10.83 -20.10
C GLU A 225 6.80 11.04 -20.53
N ASN A 226 5.86 10.91 -19.59
CA ASN A 226 4.43 11.10 -19.84
C ASN A 226 3.94 12.53 -19.56
N SER A 227 4.86 13.48 -19.34
CA SER A 227 4.49 14.86 -19.04
C SER A 227 3.66 15.47 -20.18
N PRO A 228 2.50 16.07 -19.88
CA PRO A 228 1.65 16.63 -20.90
C PRO A 228 2.29 17.85 -21.58
N SER A 229 1.84 18.15 -22.80
CA SER A 229 2.22 19.38 -23.50
C SER A 229 1.82 20.60 -22.66
N GLY A 230 2.72 21.56 -22.51
CA GLY A 230 2.63 22.73 -21.65
C GLY A 230 3.29 22.58 -20.27
N THR A 231 3.78 21.39 -19.88
CA THR A 231 4.49 21.23 -18.61
C THR A 231 5.81 22.02 -18.62
N LEU A 232 6.03 22.83 -17.58
CA LEU A 232 7.27 23.58 -17.37
C LEU A 232 8.43 22.63 -17.06
N VAL A 233 9.52 22.77 -17.83
CA VAL A 233 10.77 22.02 -17.65
C VAL A 233 11.75 22.83 -16.80
N VAL A 234 12.00 24.07 -17.21
CA VAL A 234 12.88 25.02 -16.52
C VAL A 234 12.57 26.44 -17.00
N GLN A 235 12.86 27.43 -16.18
CA GLN A 235 12.86 28.83 -16.59
C GLN A 235 14.31 29.32 -16.69
N VAL A 236 14.67 29.86 -17.86
CA VAL A 236 16.01 30.42 -18.10
C VAL A 236 15.94 31.95 -17.99
N HIS A 237 17.06 32.55 -17.63
CA HIS A 237 17.13 33.99 -17.42
C HIS A 237 18.47 34.53 -17.93
N ALA A 238 18.39 35.60 -18.72
CA ALA A 238 19.52 36.35 -19.21
C ALA A 238 19.28 37.85 -19.02
N THR A 239 20.35 38.59 -18.77
CA THR A 239 20.34 40.03 -18.53
C THR A 239 21.20 40.74 -19.56
N ASP A 240 20.73 41.86 -20.06
CA ASP A 240 21.48 42.77 -20.93
C ASP A 240 21.56 44.14 -20.24
N LEU A 241 22.71 44.81 -20.36
CA LEU A 241 23.00 46.07 -19.66
C LEU A 241 22.58 47.30 -20.48
N ASP A 242 22.32 47.14 -21.77
CA ASP A 242 21.98 48.23 -22.68
C ASP A 242 20.56 48.78 -22.43
N GLU A 243 20.27 49.97 -22.96
CA GLU A 243 19.00 50.66 -22.76
C GLU A 243 17.92 50.30 -23.80
N GLY A 244 16.68 50.14 -23.33
CA GLY A 244 15.52 50.00 -24.20
C GLY A 244 15.56 48.73 -25.06
N PRO A 245 15.41 48.81 -26.41
CA PRO A 245 15.40 47.63 -27.27
C PRO A 245 16.77 46.91 -27.34
N ASN A 246 17.87 47.62 -27.10
CA ASN A 246 19.20 47.01 -27.04
C ASN A 246 19.34 46.12 -25.78
N GLY A 247 18.62 46.46 -24.70
CA GLY A 247 18.52 45.60 -23.52
C GLY A 247 17.36 44.59 -23.51
N GLU A 248 16.49 44.58 -24.53
CA GLU A 248 15.28 43.73 -24.56
C GLU A 248 15.62 42.31 -25.02
N VAL A 249 15.84 41.41 -24.05
CA VAL A 249 16.20 40.01 -24.33
C VAL A 249 15.02 39.19 -24.83
N ARG A 250 15.27 38.41 -25.89
CA ARG A 250 14.37 37.36 -26.40
C ARG A 250 15.03 36.00 -26.42
N TYR A 251 14.28 35.00 -25.95
CA TYR A 251 14.76 33.63 -25.85
C TYR A 251 14.31 32.78 -27.04
N SER A 252 15.20 31.91 -27.50
CA SER A 252 14.90 30.92 -28.55
C SER A 252 15.79 29.68 -28.41
N PHE A 253 15.48 28.61 -29.14
CA PHE A 253 16.44 27.53 -29.33
C PHE A 253 17.43 27.93 -30.42
N SER A 254 18.72 27.71 -30.18
CA SER A 254 19.74 27.95 -31.18
C SER A 254 19.51 27.07 -32.42
N ASN A 255 19.93 27.57 -33.59
CA ASN A 255 19.85 26.84 -34.87
C ASN A 255 20.64 25.52 -34.88
N THR A 256 21.56 25.31 -33.93
CA THR A 256 22.29 24.05 -33.78
C THR A 256 21.50 22.98 -33.03
N THR A 257 20.45 23.37 -32.30
CA THR A 257 19.53 22.43 -31.65
C THR A 257 18.71 21.72 -32.71
N SER A 258 18.69 20.38 -32.67
CA SER A 258 18.09 19.58 -33.70
C SER A 258 16.57 19.78 -33.81
N ALA A 259 16.03 19.65 -35.03
CA ALA A 259 14.62 19.93 -35.31
C ALA A 259 13.64 18.97 -34.60
N ASP A 260 14.08 17.78 -34.20
CA ASP A 260 13.31 16.89 -33.31
C ASP A 260 13.15 17.48 -31.91
N LEU A 261 14.22 18.01 -31.31
CA LEU A 261 14.17 18.65 -29.99
C LEU A 261 13.33 19.93 -30.01
N GLN A 262 13.42 20.74 -31.07
CA GLN A 262 12.58 21.94 -31.24
C GLN A 262 11.08 21.61 -31.46
N ARG A 263 10.74 20.35 -31.78
CA ARG A 263 9.33 19.88 -31.77
C ARG A 263 8.92 19.36 -30.40
N MET A 264 9.84 18.74 -29.67
CA MET A 264 9.59 18.16 -28.34
C MET A 264 9.45 19.24 -27.25
N PHE A 265 10.18 20.36 -27.37
CA PHE A 265 10.16 21.46 -26.41
C PHE A 265 9.84 22.78 -27.10
N SER A 266 9.28 23.71 -26.33
CA SER A 266 9.10 25.11 -26.75
C SER A 266 9.71 26.02 -25.69
N ILE A 267 10.18 27.21 -26.11
CA ILE A 267 10.69 28.23 -25.20
C ILE A 267 9.89 29.51 -25.41
N HIS A 268 9.39 30.09 -24.31
CA HIS A 268 8.62 31.31 -24.39
C HIS A 268 9.57 32.52 -24.60
N PRO A 269 9.35 33.34 -25.64
CA PRO A 269 10.34 34.32 -26.10
C PRO A 269 10.61 35.45 -25.11
N HIS A 270 9.70 35.74 -24.19
CA HIS A 270 9.85 36.85 -23.23
C HIS A 270 10.13 36.38 -21.78
N SER A 271 9.64 35.21 -21.39
CA SER A 271 9.75 34.75 -19.99
C SER A 271 10.87 33.75 -19.77
N GLY A 272 11.44 33.18 -20.85
CA GLY A 272 12.46 32.14 -20.77
C GLY A 272 11.91 30.79 -20.27
N GLU A 273 10.59 30.61 -20.19
CA GLU A 273 10.01 29.33 -19.79
C GLU A 273 10.16 28.29 -20.90
N VAL A 274 10.88 27.21 -20.60
CA VAL A 274 10.99 26.04 -21.47
C VAL A 274 9.93 25.03 -21.06
N THR A 275 9.07 24.65 -22.00
CA THR A 275 7.94 23.74 -21.76
C THR A 275 7.95 22.55 -22.72
N VAL A 276 7.31 21.45 -22.32
CA VAL A 276 7.06 20.29 -23.18
C VAL A 276 6.06 20.69 -24.27
N ASN A 277 6.33 20.33 -25.52
CA ASN A 277 5.45 20.60 -26.66
C ASN A 277 5.01 19.30 -27.37
N GLY A 278 5.86 18.27 -27.35
CA GLY A 278 5.63 16.99 -28.03
C GLY A 278 5.75 15.78 -27.11
N VAL A 279 5.83 14.59 -27.72
CA VAL A 279 5.99 13.32 -27.00
C VAL A 279 7.46 13.12 -26.62
N LEU A 280 7.71 12.81 -25.35
CA LEU A 280 9.03 12.48 -24.82
C LEU A 280 9.23 10.95 -24.89
N ALA A 281 10.46 10.49 -25.11
CA ALA A 281 10.76 9.06 -25.25
C ALA A 281 11.96 8.66 -24.39
N VAL A 282 11.77 7.68 -23.50
CA VAL A 282 12.80 7.17 -22.56
C VAL A 282 14.02 6.58 -23.27
N GLN A 283 13.92 6.16 -24.54
CA GLN A 283 15.09 5.66 -25.28
C GLN A 283 16.20 6.72 -25.46
N ARG A 284 15.91 8.00 -25.21
CA ARG A 284 16.90 9.08 -25.12
C ARG A 284 16.79 9.78 -23.76
N PRO A 285 17.32 9.16 -22.68
CA PRO A 285 17.12 9.66 -21.33
C PRO A 285 17.87 10.96 -21.05
N PHE A 286 18.87 11.32 -21.86
CA PHE A 286 19.62 12.57 -21.71
C PHE A 286 19.56 13.36 -23.02
N LEU A 287 18.98 14.55 -22.95
CA LEU A 287 18.87 15.48 -24.06
C LEU A 287 19.71 16.73 -23.78
N GLU A 288 20.52 17.12 -24.76
CA GLU A 288 21.29 18.37 -24.74
C GLU A 288 20.72 19.31 -25.80
N MET A 289 20.27 20.48 -25.35
CA MET A 289 19.79 21.57 -26.19
C MET A 289 20.65 22.80 -25.96
N LEU A 290 20.84 23.61 -27.00
CA LEU A 290 21.47 24.92 -26.89
C LEU A 290 20.37 25.99 -26.99
N ILE A 291 20.23 26.79 -25.93
CA ILE A 291 19.32 27.94 -25.88
C ILE A 291 20.09 29.21 -26.21
N GLU A 292 19.40 30.16 -26.83
CA GLU A 292 19.95 31.42 -27.30
C GLU A 292 19.13 32.57 -26.69
N ALA A 293 19.83 33.54 -26.11
CA ALA A 293 19.27 34.82 -25.70
C ALA A 293 19.80 35.87 -26.66
N ARG A 294 18.89 36.65 -27.25
CA ARG A 294 19.22 37.66 -28.25
C ARG A 294 18.51 38.96 -27.93
N ASP A 295 19.23 40.07 -27.95
CA ASP A 295 18.63 41.39 -27.78
C ASP A 295 17.80 41.79 -29.02
N ASN A 296 17.12 42.94 -28.94
CA ASN A 296 16.33 43.51 -30.03
C ASN A 296 17.03 44.72 -30.67
N GLY A 297 18.35 44.81 -30.54
CA GLY A 297 19.16 45.88 -31.13
C GLY A 297 19.21 45.81 -32.65
N ALA A 298 19.54 46.95 -33.28
CA ALA A 298 19.61 47.05 -34.75
C ALA A 298 20.61 46.05 -35.37
N PHE A 299 21.67 45.73 -34.62
CA PHE A 299 22.64 44.68 -34.93
C PHE A 299 22.65 43.64 -33.80
N GLY A 300 21.50 43.03 -33.56
CA GLY A 300 21.31 42.36 -32.27
C GLY A 300 22.30 41.24 -31.98
N MET A 301 22.87 41.31 -30.78
CA MET A 301 23.88 40.40 -30.25
C MET A 301 23.20 39.23 -29.53
N SER A 302 23.88 38.09 -29.49
CA SER A 302 23.35 36.91 -28.82
C SER A 302 24.39 36.14 -28.05
N SER A 303 23.92 35.45 -27.01
CA SER A 303 24.69 34.48 -26.24
C SER A 303 23.96 33.14 -26.22
N THR A 304 24.68 32.10 -25.81
CA THR A 304 24.12 30.75 -25.74
C THR A 304 24.45 30.08 -24.42
N ALA A 305 23.53 29.24 -23.95
CA ALA A 305 23.70 28.40 -22.78
C ALA A 305 23.22 26.96 -23.06
N LYS A 306 23.74 25.99 -22.31
CA LYS A 306 23.36 24.59 -22.46
C LYS A 306 22.17 24.26 -21.56
N LEU A 307 21.19 23.53 -22.10
CA LEU A 307 20.11 22.93 -21.33
C LEU A 307 20.22 21.41 -21.41
N LEU A 308 20.45 20.78 -20.26
CA LEU A 308 20.51 19.33 -20.10
C LEU A 308 19.21 18.85 -19.46
N VAL A 309 18.43 18.07 -20.20
CA VAL A 309 17.16 17.50 -19.72
C VAL A 309 17.30 16.00 -19.57
N GLU A 310 17.05 15.50 -18.37
CA GLU A 310 16.93 14.07 -18.08
C GLU A 310 15.46 13.64 -18.18
N ILE A 311 15.16 12.73 -19.10
CA ILE A 311 13.85 12.10 -19.20
C ILE A 311 13.84 10.89 -18.25
N THR A 312 13.02 10.99 -17.20
CA THR A 312 12.81 9.90 -16.25
C THR A 312 11.62 9.06 -16.66
N ASP A 313 11.81 7.74 -16.60
CA ASP A 313 10.79 6.74 -16.87
C ASP A 313 9.63 6.80 -15.87
N VAL A 314 8.44 6.39 -16.30
CA VAL A 314 7.25 6.34 -15.46
C VAL A 314 6.90 4.89 -15.23
N ASN A 315 6.79 4.49 -13.96
CA ASN A 315 6.32 3.16 -13.59
C ASN A 315 4.86 2.97 -14.06
N ASN A 316 4.67 2.33 -15.20
CA ASN A 316 3.39 2.27 -15.90
C ASN A 316 3.02 0.84 -16.34
N HIS A 317 3.95 -0.11 -16.22
CA HIS A 317 3.66 -1.53 -16.25
C HIS A 317 3.75 -2.08 -14.83
N GLY A 318 2.89 -3.06 -14.52
CA GLY A 318 2.98 -3.79 -13.26
C GLY A 318 3.57 -5.18 -13.48
N PRO A 319 4.02 -5.85 -12.40
CA PRO A 319 4.61 -7.18 -12.50
C PRO A 319 3.63 -8.21 -13.07
N GLU A 320 4.08 -9.02 -14.04
CA GLU A 320 3.31 -10.12 -14.62
C GLU A 320 3.74 -11.46 -14.00
N ILE A 321 2.83 -12.10 -13.26
CA ILE A 321 3.08 -13.40 -12.61
C ILE A 321 2.60 -14.55 -13.51
N THR A 322 3.53 -15.36 -13.99
CA THR A 322 3.25 -16.57 -14.79
C THR A 322 3.65 -17.83 -14.04
N ILE A 323 2.77 -18.84 -14.03
CA ILE A 323 3.05 -20.14 -13.42
C ILE A 323 3.52 -21.03 -14.56
N THR A 324 4.81 -21.35 -14.57
CA THR A 324 5.44 -22.11 -15.65
C THR A 324 5.26 -23.62 -15.47
N SER A 325 5.19 -24.06 -14.22
CA SER A 325 4.92 -25.46 -13.86
C SER A 325 4.22 -25.51 -12.50
N LEU A 326 3.30 -26.46 -12.36
CA LEU A 326 2.58 -26.74 -11.12
C LEU A 326 2.50 -28.26 -10.94
N SER A 327 3.05 -28.74 -9.83
CA SER A 327 2.92 -30.10 -9.33
C SER A 327 1.82 -30.09 -8.28
N SER A 328 0.61 -30.50 -8.65
CA SER A 328 -0.53 -30.70 -7.75
C SER A 328 -1.33 -31.91 -8.25
N PRO A 329 -1.72 -32.85 -7.37
CA PRO A 329 -1.57 -32.81 -5.91
C PRO A 329 -0.15 -33.13 -5.41
N ILE A 330 0.15 -32.75 -4.16
CA ILE A 330 1.41 -33.00 -3.46
C ILE A 330 1.18 -34.00 -2.32
N PRO A 331 1.97 -35.08 -2.18
CA PRO A 331 1.90 -36.00 -1.04
C PRO A 331 2.08 -35.29 0.29
N GLU A 332 1.31 -35.66 1.32
CA GLU A 332 1.47 -35.06 2.65
C GLU A 332 2.81 -35.41 3.33
N ASP A 333 3.38 -36.58 2.99
CA ASP A 333 4.72 -37.00 3.41
C ASP A 333 5.86 -36.26 2.69
N ALA A 334 5.54 -35.26 1.85
CA ALA A 334 6.52 -34.45 1.16
C ALA A 334 7.44 -33.71 2.15
N VAL A 335 8.74 -33.98 2.04
CA VAL A 335 9.75 -33.34 2.89
C VAL A 335 9.79 -31.82 2.67
N PRO A 336 10.13 -31.03 3.69
CA PRO A 336 10.35 -29.59 3.55
C PRO A 336 11.39 -29.27 2.47
N GLY A 337 11.06 -28.34 1.58
CA GLY A 337 11.88 -27.96 0.42
C GLY A 337 11.46 -28.63 -0.89
N THR A 338 10.42 -29.46 -0.89
CA THR A 338 9.82 -30.03 -2.11
C THR A 338 9.25 -28.92 -2.99
N VAL A 339 9.58 -28.92 -4.28
CA VAL A 339 9.14 -27.89 -5.23
C VAL A 339 7.72 -28.20 -5.71
N ILE A 340 6.82 -27.26 -5.49
CA ILE A 340 5.40 -27.34 -5.87
C ILE A 340 5.16 -26.65 -7.20
N ALA A 341 5.69 -25.45 -7.37
CA ALA A 341 5.49 -24.67 -8.59
C ALA A 341 6.73 -23.87 -8.94
N LEU A 342 6.93 -23.66 -10.24
CA LEU A 342 7.92 -22.73 -10.77
C LEU A 342 7.21 -21.53 -11.37
N LEU A 343 7.58 -20.34 -10.91
CA LEU A 343 6.98 -19.07 -11.29
C LEU A 343 7.99 -18.21 -12.03
N SER A 344 7.53 -17.49 -13.04
CA SER A 344 8.27 -16.44 -13.73
C SER A 344 7.54 -15.14 -13.51
N ILE A 345 8.23 -14.16 -12.92
CA ILE A 345 7.68 -12.84 -12.60
C ILE A 345 8.50 -11.81 -13.36
N LEU A 346 7.87 -11.18 -14.35
CA LEU A 346 8.53 -10.21 -15.23
C LEU A 346 7.80 -8.89 -15.17
N ASP A 347 8.55 -7.81 -15.05
CA ASP A 347 8.07 -6.46 -15.29
C ASP A 347 8.66 -5.93 -16.61
N LYS A 348 7.87 -5.14 -17.34
CA LYS A 348 8.27 -4.57 -18.64
C LYS A 348 9.00 -3.25 -18.47
N ASP A 349 8.89 -2.60 -17.31
CA ASP A 349 9.58 -1.34 -17.06
C ASP A 349 11.09 -1.57 -16.87
N PRO A 350 11.93 -0.62 -17.31
CA PRO A 350 13.38 -0.70 -17.12
C PRO A 350 13.82 -0.29 -15.71
N GLY A 351 15.05 -0.66 -15.33
CA GLY A 351 15.69 -0.12 -14.12
C GLY A 351 15.03 -0.57 -12.81
N GLU A 352 14.81 0.38 -11.88
CA GLU A 352 14.16 0.10 -10.59
C GLU A 352 12.66 -0.17 -10.73
N ASN A 353 11.98 0.49 -11.68
CA ASN A 353 10.56 0.24 -12.00
C ASN A 353 10.34 -1.22 -12.43
N GLY A 354 11.32 -1.83 -13.09
CA GLY A 354 11.27 -3.24 -13.47
C GLY A 354 11.64 -4.27 -12.39
N LYS A 355 12.16 -3.82 -11.24
CA LYS A 355 12.62 -4.73 -10.19
C LYS A 355 11.46 -5.09 -9.28
N VAL A 356 11.28 -6.38 -9.03
CA VAL A 356 10.13 -6.91 -8.30
C VAL A 356 10.53 -7.56 -7.00
N THR A 357 9.73 -7.31 -5.97
CA THR A 357 9.76 -8.01 -4.68
C THR A 357 8.55 -8.93 -4.59
N CYS A 358 8.73 -10.13 -4.04
CA CYS A 358 7.69 -11.15 -4.06
C CYS A 358 7.49 -11.76 -2.68
N GLN A 359 6.23 -11.98 -2.32
CA GLN A 359 5.83 -12.55 -1.05
C GLN A 359 4.58 -13.43 -1.23
N ILE A 360 4.33 -14.31 -0.26
CA ILE A 360 3.10 -15.09 -0.16
C ILE A 360 2.33 -14.68 1.10
N SER A 361 1.07 -15.10 1.20
CA SER A 361 0.29 -14.94 2.42
C SER A 361 1.01 -15.49 3.66
N GLU A 362 0.93 -14.77 4.78
CA GLU A 362 1.49 -15.19 6.06
C GLU A 362 0.81 -16.45 6.62
N ASN A 363 1.50 -17.19 7.48
CA ASN A 363 1.01 -18.39 8.18
C ASN A 363 0.66 -19.58 7.28
N LEU A 364 1.39 -19.76 6.18
CA LEU A 364 1.29 -20.93 5.32
C LEU A 364 2.55 -21.82 5.44
N PRO A 365 2.43 -23.15 5.34
CA PRO A 365 3.57 -24.08 5.36
C PRO A 365 4.35 -24.11 4.03
N PHE A 366 4.42 -22.97 3.34
CA PHE A 366 5.10 -22.80 2.06
C PHE A 366 6.01 -21.58 2.11
N GLN A 367 6.96 -21.51 1.18
CA GLN A 367 7.84 -20.35 1.01
C GLN A 367 8.22 -20.18 -0.46
N LEU A 368 8.43 -18.93 -0.88
CA LEU A 368 9.05 -18.63 -2.18
C LEU A 368 10.56 -18.59 -2.03
N LYS A 369 11.26 -19.39 -2.83
CA LYS A 369 12.71 -19.34 -2.97
C LYS A 369 13.12 -18.79 -4.34
N PRO A 370 13.99 -17.77 -4.41
CA PRO A 370 14.53 -17.32 -5.69
C PRO A 370 15.42 -18.44 -6.28
N SER A 371 15.26 -18.71 -7.57
CA SER A 371 15.99 -19.78 -8.28
C SER A 371 16.97 -19.19 -9.31
N LEU A 372 16.44 -18.51 -10.32
CA LEU A 372 17.19 -17.77 -11.34
C LEU A 372 16.64 -16.34 -11.41
N GLN A 373 17.29 -15.46 -12.17
CA GLN A 373 16.82 -14.09 -12.33
C GLN A 373 15.38 -14.09 -12.87
N ASN A 374 14.45 -13.47 -12.14
CA ASN A 374 13.00 -13.42 -12.41
C ASN A 374 12.24 -14.75 -12.24
N TYR A 375 12.89 -15.81 -11.74
CA TYR A 375 12.25 -17.10 -11.46
C TYR A 375 12.24 -17.44 -9.97
N TYR A 376 11.08 -17.87 -9.51
CA TYR A 376 10.85 -18.27 -8.12
C TYR A 376 10.30 -19.69 -8.06
N SER A 377 10.74 -20.46 -7.07
CA SER A 377 10.22 -21.78 -6.76
C SER A 377 9.37 -21.68 -5.50
N LEU A 378 8.10 -22.07 -5.61
CA LEU A 378 7.24 -22.28 -4.45
C LEU A 378 7.55 -23.66 -3.88
N VAL A 379 7.99 -23.70 -2.62
CA VAL A 379 8.41 -24.94 -1.96
C VAL A 379 7.71 -25.11 -0.61
N THR A 380 7.58 -26.35 -0.15
CA THR A 380 7.16 -26.65 1.23
C THR A 380 8.19 -26.09 2.22
N SER A 381 7.72 -25.51 3.33
CA SER A 381 8.59 -25.06 4.44
C SER A 381 8.42 -25.91 5.69
N GLU A 382 7.27 -26.53 5.86
CA GLU A 382 6.91 -27.39 7.00
C GLU A 382 6.36 -28.73 6.49
N LEU A 383 6.10 -29.66 7.41
CA LEU A 383 5.40 -30.91 7.10
C LEU A 383 3.93 -30.62 6.82
N LEU A 384 3.34 -31.42 5.93
CA LEU A 384 1.93 -31.32 5.55
C LEU A 384 1.16 -32.46 6.21
N ASP A 385 -0.13 -32.25 6.42
CA ASP A 385 -1.06 -33.20 7.05
C ASP A 385 -2.43 -32.96 6.40
N ARG A 386 -2.88 -33.94 5.61
CA ARG A 386 -4.10 -33.86 4.81
C ARG A 386 -5.35 -34.02 5.68
N GLU A 387 -5.29 -34.82 6.74
CA GLU A 387 -6.36 -34.99 7.72
C GLU A 387 -6.67 -33.66 8.43
N LEU A 388 -5.65 -32.81 8.62
CA LEU A 388 -5.80 -31.45 9.15
C LEU A 388 -6.25 -30.45 8.06
N ILE A 389 -5.51 -30.35 6.94
CA ILE A 389 -5.81 -29.42 5.83
C ILE A 389 -5.52 -30.10 4.49
N SER A 390 -6.58 -30.33 3.70
CA SER A 390 -6.48 -31.04 2.41
C SER A 390 -6.20 -30.15 1.20
N GLU A 391 -6.37 -28.83 1.31
CA GLU A 391 -6.17 -27.88 0.22
C GLU A 391 -5.70 -26.50 0.68
N TYR A 392 -4.86 -25.87 -0.13
CA TYR A 392 -4.33 -24.53 0.13
C TYR A 392 -4.54 -23.58 -1.06
N ASN A 393 -5.00 -22.37 -0.74
CA ASN A 393 -5.08 -21.25 -1.68
C ASN A 393 -3.93 -20.28 -1.40
N ILE A 394 -2.85 -20.42 -2.15
CA ILE A 394 -1.61 -19.67 -1.93
C ILE A 394 -1.62 -18.44 -2.82
N THR A 395 -1.83 -17.26 -2.24
CA THR A 395 -1.76 -15.99 -2.98
C THR A 395 -0.34 -15.45 -2.98
N ILE A 396 0.24 -15.35 -4.18
CA ILE A 396 1.52 -14.69 -4.42
C ILE A 396 1.26 -13.23 -4.75
N THR A 397 1.97 -12.34 -4.07
CA THR A 397 1.96 -10.90 -4.29
C THR A 397 3.33 -10.49 -4.83
N ALA A 398 3.36 -9.84 -5.98
CA ALA A 398 4.56 -9.23 -6.56
C ALA A 398 4.36 -7.71 -6.62
N THR A 399 5.33 -6.98 -6.09
CA THR A 399 5.31 -5.51 -6.03
C THR A 399 6.61 -4.99 -6.63
N ASP A 400 6.51 -4.11 -7.63
CA ASP A 400 7.68 -3.46 -8.19
C ASP A 400 8.32 -2.45 -7.21
N LEU A 401 9.49 -1.91 -7.55
CA LEU A 401 10.18 -0.87 -6.79
C LEU A 401 9.96 0.54 -7.39
N GLY A 402 8.95 0.70 -8.23
CA GLY A 402 8.61 2.01 -8.81
C GLY A 402 7.98 2.95 -7.77
N SER A 403 7.81 4.21 -8.17
CA SER A 403 7.17 5.24 -7.32
C SER A 403 6.08 5.98 -8.11
N PRO A 404 4.79 5.69 -7.88
CA PRO A 404 4.26 4.75 -6.88
C PRO A 404 4.50 3.27 -7.27
N PRO A 405 4.59 2.36 -6.30
CA PRO A 405 4.77 0.94 -6.59
C PRO A 405 3.48 0.32 -7.12
N ILE A 406 3.57 -0.53 -8.15
CA ILE A 406 2.44 -1.29 -8.68
C ILE A 406 2.54 -2.74 -8.17
N THR A 407 1.39 -3.29 -7.76
CA THR A 407 1.29 -4.61 -7.14
C THR A 407 0.33 -5.52 -7.93
N THR A 408 0.77 -6.74 -8.22
CA THR A 408 -0.04 -7.79 -8.84
C THR A 408 -0.15 -8.99 -7.91
N GLN A 409 -1.32 -9.63 -7.90
CA GLN A 409 -1.57 -10.84 -7.12
C GLN A 409 -1.99 -11.99 -8.02
N LYS A 410 -1.57 -13.21 -7.66
CA LYS A 410 -2.00 -14.45 -8.31
C LYS A 410 -2.12 -15.58 -7.31
N THR A 411 -3.25 -16.28 -7.33
CA THR A 411 -3.51 -17.41 -6.44
C THR A 411 -3.19 -18.74 -7.13
N VAL A 412 -2.46 -19.60 -6.42
CA VAL A 412 -2.17 -20.99 -6.81
C VAL A 412 -2.97 -21.90 -5.90
N TRP A 413 -3.75 -22.80 -6.50
CA TRP A 413 -4.49 -23.82 -5.77
C TRP A 413 -3.66 -25.11 -5.71
N VAL A 414 -3.37 -25.57 -4.50
CA VAL A 414 -2.56 -26.76 -4.24
C VAL A 414 -3.39 -27.75 -3.45
N GLN A 415 -3.54 -28.96 -3.98
CA GLN A 415 -4.22 -30.05 -3.32
C GLN A 415 -3.19 -30.97 -2.66
N ILE A 416 -3.49 -31.47 -1.46
CA ILE A 416 -2.66 -32.46 -0.78
C ILE A 416 -3.21 -33.84 -1.10
N SER A 417 -2.34 -34.75 -1.58
CA SER A 417 -2.69 -36.15 -1.80
C SER A 417 -2.38 -36.98 -0.57
N ASP A 418 -3.31 -37.87 -0.29
CA ASP A 418 -3.31 -38.82 0.81
C ASP A 418 -2.18 -39.84 0.74
N VAL A 419 -1.57 -40.11 1.89
CA VAL A 419 -0.58 -41.14 2.15
C VAL A 419 -1.09 -42.00 3.31
N ASN A 420 -0.91 -43.32 3.22
CA ASN A 420 -1.42 -44.24 4.24
C ASN A 420 -0.58 -44.19 5.53
N ASP A 421 -0.79 -43.18 6.36
CA ASP A 421 -0.03 -42.94 7.59
C ASP A 421 -0.86 -43.11 8.87
N ASN A 422 -2.19 -43.25 8.77
CA ASN A 422 -3.06 -43.56 9.90
C ASN A 422 -3.55 -45.01 9.85
N PRO A 423 -3.39 -45.81 10.92
CA PRO A 423 -4.01 -47.12 11.01
C PRO A 423 -5.50 -47.03 11.36
N PRO A 424 -6.33 -48.05 11.02
CA PRO A 424 -7.71 -48.11 11.48
C PRO A 424 -7.80 -48.11 13.01
N VAL A 425 -8.73 -47.34 13.59
CA VAL A 425 -8.90 -47.21 15.05
C VAL A 425 -10.26 -47.72 15.50
N PHE A 426 -10.28 -48.60 16.52
CA PHE A 426 -11.52 -49.02 17.19
C PHE A 426 -11.92 -48.03 18.29
N SER A 427 -13.22 -47.93 18.59
CA SER A 427 -13.74 -47.03 19.63
C SER A 427 -13.48 -47.48 21.08
N ALA A 428 -13.04 -48.72 21.29
CA ALA A 428 -12.77 -49.30 22.60
C ALA A 428 -11.57 -50.27 22.54
N ASP A 429 -10.99 -50.56 23.70
CA ASP A 429 -9.85 -51.50 23.82
C ASP A 429 -10.29 -52.98 23.83
N ALA A 430 -11.52 -53.25 24.30
CA ALA A 430 -12.14 -54.56 24.28
C ALA A 430 -13.67 -54.45 24.28
N PHE A 431 -14.35 -55.51 23.83
CA PHE A 431 -15.81 -55.64 23.89
C PHE A 431 -16.22 -56.92 24.60
N ASP A 432 -17.17 -56.81 25.53
CA ASP A 432 -17.81 -57.95 26.18
C ASP A 432 -19.15 -58.26 25.51
N VAL A 433 -19.33 -59.51 25.10
CA VAL A 433 -20.50 -60.00 24.38
C VAL A 433 -21.11 -61.16 25.16
N PHE A 434 -22.41 -61.09 25.42
CA PHE A 434 -23.16 -62.14 26.11
C PHE A 434 -24.05 -62.88 25.10
N VAL A 435 -23.98 -64.21 25.11
CA VAL A 435 -24.68 -65.07 24.15
C VAL A 435 -25.36 -66.17 24.92
N GLU A 436 -26.66 -66.36 24.71
CA GLU A 436 -27.36 -67.51 25.29
C GLU A 436 -26.81 -68.80 24.69
N GLU A 437 -26.68 -69.85 25.51
CA GLU A 437 -26.41 -71.18 24.99
C GLU A 437 -27.56 -71.70 24.12
N ASN A 438 -27.35 -72.84 23.46
CA ASN A 438 -28.30 -73.40 22.51
C ASN A 438 -28.70 -72.42 21.39
N ASN A 439 -27.84 -71.44 21.11
CA ASN A 439 -28.10 -70.41 20.11
C ASN A 439 -28.31 -71.04 18.72
N PRO A 440 -29.18 -70.45 17.88
CA PRO A 440 -29.38 -70.94 16.53
C PRO A 440 -28.09 -70.85 15.71
N LEU A 441 -27.94 -71.78 14.76
CA LEU A 441 -26.85 -71.73 13.79
C LEU A 441 -26.92 -70.42 12.99
N GLY A 442 -25.81 -69.68 12.91
CA GLY A 442 -25.76 -68.38 12.27
C GLY A 442 -26.25 -67.22 13.15
N ALA A 443 -26.40 -67.40 14.47
CA ALA A 443 -26.78 -66.33 15.38
C ALA A 443 -25.80 -65.14 15.30
N PHE A 444 -26.34 -63.92 15.24
CA PHE A 444 -25.55 -62.69 15.30
C PHE A 444 -25.06 -62.47 16.74
N LEU A 445 -23.76 -62.22 16.91
CA LEU A 445 -23.16 -62.00 18.22
C LEU A 445 -22.94 -60.52 18.47
N TYR A 446 -22.15 -59.88 17.60
CA TYR A 446 -21.76 -58.49 17.74
C TYR A 446 -21.28 -57.91 16.41
N GLN A 447 -21.22 -56.58 16.32
CA GLN A 447 -20.63 -55.88 15.17
C GLN A 447 -19.53 -54.95 15.66
N VAL A 448 -18.29 -55.21 15.24
CA VAL A 448 -17.20 -54.28 15.49
C VAL A 448 -17.17 -53.18 14.43
N SER A 449 -16.65 -52.01 14.81
CA SER A 449 -16.46 -50.88 13.91
C SER A 449 -15.12 -50.22 14.22
N ALA A 450 -14.31 -50.01 13.19
CA ALA A 450 -13.10 -49.22 13.21
C ALA A 450 -13.21 -48.09 12.17
N SER A 451 -12.62 -46.95 12.47
CA SER A 451 -12.55 -45.77 11.61
C SER A 451 -11.10 -45.48 11.24
N ASP A 452 -10.89 -45.17 9.98
CA ASP A 452 -9.60 -44.76 9.43
C ASP A 452 -9.77 -43.36 8.82
N PRO A 453 -8.96 -42.36 9.23
CA PRO A 453 -9.13 -40.98 8.77
C PRO A 453 -8.61 -40.74 7.33
N ASP A 454 -7.83 -41.67 6.78
CA ASP A 454 -7.29 -41.59 5.42
C ASP A 454 -8.43 -41.70 4.37
N ILE A 455 -8.15 -41.36 3.10
CA ILE A 455 -9.16 -41.33 2.04
C ILE A 455 -9.03 -42.52 1.05
N GLY A 456 -10.16 -42.91 0.45
CA GLY A 456 -10.15 -43.88 -0.64
C GLY A 456 -9.85 -45.30 -0.17
N GLU A 457 -8.81 -45.93 -0.72
CA GLU A 457 -8.39 -47.29 -0.31
C GLU A 457 -7.56 -47.28 0.98
N ASN A 458 -6.86 -46.18 1.27
CA ASN A 458 -6.11 -46.01 2.53
C ASN A 458 -7.08 -45.95 3.71
N GLY A 459 -8.20 -45.23 3.59
CA GLY A 459 -9.26 -45.27 4.61
C GLY A 459 -10.19 -46.49 4.58
N ARG A 460 -10.02 -47.44 3.64
CA ARG A 460 -10.99 -48.54 3.46
C ARG A 460 -10.68 -49.69 4.42
N VAL A 461 -11.42 -49.73 5.52
CA VAL A 461 -11.29 -50.79 6.52
C VAL A 461 -11.91 -52.11 6.08
N SER A 462 -11.16 -53.19 6.28
CA SER A 462 -11.60 -54.58 6.16
C SER A 462 -11.36 -55.34 7.48
N TYR A 463 -12.27 -56.24 7.84
CA TYR A 463 -12.23 -56.95 9.13
C TYR A 463 -11.91 -58.42 8.94
N THR A 464 -11.02 -58.95 9.78
CA THR A 464 -10.66 -60.38 9.78
C THR A 464 -10.54 -60.92 11.21
N LEU A 465 -10.84 -62.20 11.38
CA LEU A 465 -10.58 -62.91 12.64
C LEU A 465 -9.13 -63.36 12.67
N ARG A 466 -8.37 -62.97 13.69
CA ARG A 466 -7.01 -63.49 13.87
C ARG A 466 -7.06 -64.98 14.20
N ASN A 467 -6.10 -65.73 13.65
CA ASN A 467 -5.99 -67.15 13.89
C ASN A 467 -5.76 -67.41 15.38
N SER A 468 -6.73 -68.08 16.00
CA SER A 468 -6.69 -68.49 17.41
C SER A 468 -7.42 -69.83 17.56
N THR A 469 -7.24 -70.48 18.71
CA THR A 469 -7.89 -71.75 19.07
C THR A 469 -8.78 -71.56 20.29
N VAL A 470 -10.00 -72.08 20.23
CA VAL A 470 -10.97 -72.10 21.33
C VAL A 470 -11.29 -73.56 21.63
N ALA A 471 -11.12 -73.97 22.89
CA ALA A 471 -11.33 -75.36 23.34
C ALA A 471 -10.64 -76.42 22.45
N GLY A 472 -9.39 -76.16 22.03
CA GLY A 472 -8.59 -77.07 21.19
C GLY A 472 -9.00 -77.13 19.71
N SER A 473 -10.03 -76.40 19.30
CA SER A 473 -10.49 -76.29 17.90
C SER A 473 -10.22 -74.91 17.32
N ALA A 474 -10.13 -74.79 16.00
CA ALA A 474 -9.88 -73.51 15.33
C ALA A 474 -11.06 -72.53 15.54
N LEU A 475 -10.77 -71.25 15.81
CA LEU A 475 -11.79 -70.20 15.97
C LEU A 475 -12.76 -70.11 14.79
N THR A 476 -12.28 -70.35 13.57
CA THR A 476 -13.08 -70.35 12.34
C THR A 476 -14.16 -71.43 12.30
N SER A 477 -14.10 -72.42 13.21
CA SER A 477 -15.12 -73.44 13.40
C SER A 477 -16.22 -73.03 14.40
N PHE A 478 -15.99 -71.99 15.20
CA PHE A 478 -16.97 -71.40 16.13
C PHE A 478 -17.62 -70.17 15.53
N LEU A 479 -16.87 -69.35 14.79
CA LEU A 479 -17.31 -68.04 14.33
C LEU A 479 -17.10 -67.83 12.82
N SER A 480 -17.93 -66.96 12.26
CA SER A 480 -17.74 -66.30 10.96
C SER A 480 -17.83 -64.80 11.14
N MET A 481 -17.16 -64.06 10.26
CA MET A 481 -17.21 -62.61 10.22
C MET A 481 -17.46 -62.14 8.80
N ASN A 482 -18.21 -61.05 8.67
CA ASN A 482 -18.34 -60.31 7.43
C ASN A 482 -17.19 -59.30 7.30
N LEU A 483 -16.41 -59.41 6.22
CA LEU A 483 -15.20 -58.62 6.01
C LEU A 483 -15.47 -57.13 5.80
N ALA A 484 -16.67 -56.75 5.34
CA ALA A 484 -16.98 -55.37 4.96
C ALA A 484 -17.59 -54.54 6.09
N ASN A 485 -18.39 -55.16 6.97
CA ASN A 485 -19.14 -54.43 8.01
C ASN A 485 -18.81 -54.87 9.44
N GLY A 486 -17.92 -55.85 9.64
CA GLY A 486 -17.47 -56.28 10.97
C GLY A 486 -18.50 -57.09 11.77
N SER A 487 -19.60 -57.55 11.17
CA SER A 487 -20.60 -58.40 11.85
C SER A 487 -20.05 -59.81 12.10
N ILE A 488 -20.22 -60.29 13.34
CA ILE A 488 -19.74 -61.59 13.82
C ILE A 488 -20.93 -62.51 14.06
N TYR A 489 -20.84 -63.74 13.55
CA TYR A 489 -21.89 -64.75 13.64
C TYR A 489 -21.36 -66.06 14.22
N ALA A 490 -22.14 -66.73 15.05
CA ALA A 490 -21.85 -68.07 15.53
C ALA A 490 -22.13 -69.13 14.46
N LYS A 491 -21.18 -70.05 14.24
CA LYS A 491 -21.30 -71.19 13.32
C LYS A 491 -21.83 -72.45 13.97
N ARG A 492 -21.95 -72.47 15.30
CA ARG A 492 -22.47 -73.58 16.08
C ARG A 492 -23.32 -73.04 17.23
N ALA A 493 -24.14 -73.90 17.81
CA ALA A 493 -24.68 -73.67 19.14
C ALA A 493 -23.56 -73.79 20.16
N PHE A 494 -23.53 -72.88 21.12
CA PHE A 494 -22.70 -72.98 22.31
C PHE A 494 -23.44 -73.74 23.40
N ASP A 495 -22.68 -74.36 24.28
CA ASP A 495 -23.13 -75.26 25.35
C ASP A 495 -22.39 -74.81 26.61
N PHE A 496 -23.12 -74.31 27.61
CA PHE A 496 -22.54 -73.65 28.78
C PHE A 496 -21.71 -74.64 29.61
N GLU A 497 -22.16 -75.88 29.70
CA GLU A 497 -21.56 -76.99 30.46
C GLU A 497 -20.17 -77.33 29.89
N GLN A 498 -20.00 -77.23 28.57
CA GLN A 498 -18.73 -77.46 27.88
C GLN A 498 -17.82 -76.23 27.82
N LEU A 499 -18.38 -75.04 27.57
CA LEU A 499 -17.63 -73.82 27.35
C LEU A 499 -18.38 -72.61 27.91
N ARG A 500 -17.86 -72.04 29.00
CA ARG A 500 -18.51 -70.88 29.67
C ARG A 500 -18.12 -69.53 29.09
N SER A 501 -16.87 -69.41 28.61
CA SER A 501 -16.38 -68.19 28.00
C SER A 501 -15.17 -68.45 27.12
N PHE A 502 -14.95 -67.56 26.17
CA PHE A 502 -13.75 -67.53 25.34
C PHE A 502 -13.52 -66.12 24.82
N TYR A 503 -12.31 -65.83 24.33
CA TYR A 503 -11.99 -64.56 23.72
C TYR A 503 -11.34 -64.77 22.37
N PHE A 504 -11.45 -63.78 21.50
CA PHE A 504 -10.75 -63.76 20.22
C PHE A 504 -10.36 -62.34 19.85
N GLN A 505 -9.43 -62.23 18.90
CA GLN A 505 -8.99 -60.94 18.38
C GLN A 505 -9.55 -60.71 16.98
N VAL A 506 -10.10 -59.52 16.78
CA VAL A 506 -10.50 -59.01 15.47
C VAL A 506 -9.45 -58.03 15.01
N GLU A 507 -9.00 -58.19 13.77
CA GLU A 507 -8.07 -57.27 13.12
C GLU A 507 -8.82 -56.45 12.07
N ALA A 508 -8.78 -55.13 12.23
CA ALA A 508 -9.15 -54.16 11.21
C ALA A 508 -7.90 -53.78 10.43
N LYS A 509 -7.97 -53.84 9.12
CA LYS A 509 -6.85 -53.57 8.22
C LYS A 509 -7.33 -52.69 7.07
N ASP A 510 -6.59 -51.65 6.77
CA ASP A 510 -6.82 -50.82 5.59
C ASP A 510 -6.46 -51.57 4.28
N ASN A 511 -6.74 -50.94 3.13
CA ASN A 511 -6.28 -51.40 1.82
C ASN A 511 -5.07 -50.59 1.31
N GLY A 512 -4.36 -49.89 2.19
CA GLY A 512 -3.21 -49.07 1.85
C GLY A 512 -1.97 -49.88 1.45
N SER A 513 -0.91 -49.17 1.04
CA SER A 513 0.37 -49.77 0.66
C SER A 513 1.54 -48.92 1.18
N PRO A 514 2.20 -49.30 2.31
CA PRO A 514 1.97 -50.51 3.10
C PRO A 514 0.64 -50.47 3.84
N ALA A 515 -0.01 -51.63 3.98
CA ALA A 515 -1.25 -51.71 4.72
C ALA A 515 -1.02 -51.67 6.24
N LEU A 516 -1.77 -50.84 6.95
CA LEU A 516 -1.74 -50.71 8.39
C LEU A 516 -2.93 -51.47 9.02
N SER A 517 -2.74 -51.93 10.25
CA SER A 517 -3.77 -52.69 10.96
C SER A 517 -3.79 -52.41 12.46
N ALA A 518 -4.98 -52.57 13.04
CA ALA A 518 -5.20 -52.56 14.48
C ALA A 518 -5.99 -53.82 14.88
N ALA A 519 -5.83 -54.25 16.12
CA ALA A 519 -6.55 -55.40 16.65
C ALA A 519 -7.26 -55.06 17.95
N ILE A 520 -8.45 -55.63 18.12
CA ILE A 520 -9.27 -55.51 19.31
C ILE A 520 -9.63 -56.88 19.86
N THR A 521 -9.76 -57.00 21.18
CA THR A 521 -10.18 -58.24 21.84
C THR A 521 -11.69 -58.24 22.09
N VAL A 522 -12.36 -59.32 21.70
CA VAL A 522 -13.78 -59.56 21.99
C VAL A 522 -13.88 -60.73 22.95
N ASN A 523 -14.43 -60.48 24.13
CA ASN A 523 -14.70 -61.50 25.15
C ASN A 523 -16.14 -61.97 24.99
N VAL A 524 -16.34 -63.28 24.86
CA VAL A 524 -17.65 -63.91 24.76
C VAL A 524 -17.93 -64.66 26.05
N TYR A 525 -19.05 -64.31 26.67
CA TYR A 525 -19.61 -64.98 27.83
C TYR A 525 -20.87 -65.71 27.41
N ILE A 526 -20.92 -67.00 27.68
CA ILE A 526 -22.09 -67.82 27.38
C ILE A 526 -23.00 -67.79 28.60
N SER A 527 -24.28 -67.48 28.39
CA SER A 527 -25.31 -67.43 29.41
C SER A 527 -26.06 -68.76 29.44
N ASP A 528 -26.06 -69.37 30.62
CA ASP A 528 -26.77 -70.60 31.00
C ASP A 528 -28.29 -70.49 30.79
N GLN A 529 -28.90 -71.55 30.27
CA GLN A 529 -30.33 -71.79 30.11
C GLN A 529 -30.69 -73.08 30.86
N ASN A 530 -31.95 -73.21 31.29
CA ASN A 530 -32.38 -74.39 32.04
C ASN A 530 -32.74 -75.53 31.08
N ASP A 531 -31.75 -76.19 30.47
CA ASP A 531 -31.95 -77.26 29.49
C ASP A 531 -31.56 -78.65 29.99
N ASN A 532 -30.82 -78.76 31.09
CA ASN A 532 -30.56 -80.03 31.76
C ASN A 532 -31.57 -80.24 32.90
N ALA A 533 -32.27 -81.37 32.88
CA ALA A 533 -33.16 -81.73 33.98
C ALA A 533 -32.36 -82.39 35.12
N PRO A 534 -32.75 -82.18 36.40
CA PRO A 534 -32.05 -82.78 37.54
C PRO A 534 -31.87 -84.29 37.40
N ALA A 535 -30.65 -84.81 37.43
CA ALA A 535 -30.36 -86.23 37.34
C ALA A 535 -30.35 -86.90 38.72
N ILE A 536 -31.19 -87.91 38.93
CA ILE A 536 -31.24 -88.64 40.22
C ILE A 536 -30.10 -89.66 40.28
N LEU A 537 -29.14 -89.41 41.17
CA LEU A 537 -27.96 -90.26 41.38
C LEU A 537 -28.26 -91.42 42.34
N TYR A 538 -29.10 -91.20 43.35
CA TYR A 538 -29.48 -92.21 44.33
C TYR A 538 -30.90 -91.96 44.87
N PRO A 539 -31.73 -92.99 45.09
CA PRO A 539 -31.46 -94.42 44.88
C PRO A 539 -31.52 -94.83 43.40
N THR A 540 -30.61 -95.72 42.98
CA THR A 540 -30.51 -96.17 41.58
C THR A 540 -31.67 -97.11 41.21
N SER A 541 -32.45 -96.76 40.19
CA SER A 541 -33.44 -97.66 39.58
C SER A 541 -32.86 -98.31 38.32
N GLN A 542 -32.97 -99.64 38.18
CA GLN A 542 -32.60 -100.33 36.93
C GLN A 542 -33.82 -100.35 36.00
N ASN A 543 -33.70 -99.80 34.79
CA ASN A 543 -34.72 -99.87 33.73
C ASN A 543 -36.15 -99.48 34.18
N GLY A 544 -36.31 -98.38 34.93
CA GLY A 544 -37.63 -97.89 35.35
C GLY A 544 -38.33 -98.74 36.42
N SER A 545 -37.63 -99.71 37.00
CA SER A 545 -38.12 -100.45 38.18
C SER A 545 -38.11 -99.57 39.44
N VAL A 546 -38.96 -99.92 40.40
CA VAL A 546 -39.08 -99.20 41.67
C VAL A 546 -37.80 -99.42 42.50
N ALA A 547 -37.18 -98.33 42.97
CA ALA A 547 -36.02 -98.43 43.85
C ALA A 547 -36.47 -98.92 45.23
N VAL A 548 -36.07 -100.14 45.63
CA VAL A 548 -36.60 -100.77 46.84
C VAL A 548 -35.72 -100.49 48.05
N GLU A 549 -36.29 -99.88 49.07
CA GLU A 549 -35.68 -99.62 50.38
C GLU A 549 -36.35 -100.50 51.44
N VAL A 550 -35.54 -101.20 52.23
CA VAL A 550 -36.06 -102.11 53.27
C VAL A 550 -36.06 -101.39 54.62
N VAL A 551 -37.23 -101.28 55.22
CA VAL A 551 -37.43 -100.61 56.52
C VAL A 551 -37.83 -101.65 57.58
N PRO A 552 -37.17 -101.70 58.75
CA PRO A 552 -37.55 -102.60 59.83
C PRO A 552 -38.98 -102.33 60.33
N ARG A 553 -39.73 -103.37 60.72
CA ARG A 553 -41.10 -103.18 61.25
C ARG A 553 -41.15 -102.47 62.60
N LEU A 554 -40.02 -102.49 63.31
CA LEU A 554 -39.81 -101.80 64.58
C LEU A 554 -39.27 -100.37 64.40
N ALA A 555 -39.29 -99.83 63.17
CA ALA A 555 -38.87 -98.45 62.93
C ALA A 555 -39.76 -97.46 63.70
N ASP A 556 -39.14 -96.62 64.50
CA ASP A 556 -39.77 -95.55 65.28
C ASP A 556 -40.07 -94.32 64.40
N GLU A 557 -40.67 -93.29 65.00
CA GLU A 557 -40.79 -91.96 64.41
C GLU A 557 -39.40 -91.39 64.06
N ASP A 558 -39.31 -90.65 62.95
CA ASP A 558 -38.09 -90.02 62.42
C ASP A 558 -37.00 -91.01 61.93
N TYR A 559 -37.37 -92.26 61.63
CA TYR A 559 -36.46 -93.22 61.01
C TYR A 559 -36.12 -92.81 59.57
N LEU A 560 -34.83 -92.72 59.25
CA LEU A 560 -34.35 -92.44 57.90
C LEU A 560 -34.55 -93.65 56.99
N VAL A 561 -35.49 -93.54 56.05
CA VAL A 561 -35.77 -94.57 55.06
C VAL A 561 -34.67 -94.55 53.99
N THR A 562 -34.47 -93.39 53.36
CA THR A 562 -33.46 -93.19 52.33
C THR A 562 -33.23 -91.69 52.13
N LYS A 563 -32.24 -91.33 51.33
CA LYS A 563 -31.96 -89.95 50.94
C LYS A 563 -31.91 -89.87 49.43
N VAL A 564 -32.83 -89.12 48.82
CA VAL A 564 -32.79 -88.85 47.39
C VAL A 564 -31.67 -87.86 47.12
N VAL A 565 -30.72 -88.25 46.28
CA VAL A 565 -29.59 -87.41 45.84
C VAL A 565 -29.74 -87.21 44.35
N ALA A 566 -29.73 -85.95 43.94
CA ALA A 566 -29.73 -85.54 42.56
C ALA A 566 -28.65 -84.48 42.33
N ASP A 567 -28.25 -84.35 41.07
CA ASP A 567 -27.30 -83.37 40.58
C ASP A 567 -27.88 -82.73 39.31
N ASP A 568 -27.48 -81.50 39.03
CA ASP A 568 -27.93 -80.75 37.87
C ASP A 568 -26.71 -80.12 37.20
N GLU A 569 -26.61 -80.25 35.87
CA GLU A 569 -25.43 -79.82 35.13
C GLU A 569 -25.42 -78.30 34.88
N ASP A 570 -26.59 -77.65 34.98
CA ASP A 570 -26.77 -76.22 34.73
C ASP A 570 -26.09 -75.37 35.83
N ASN A 571 -26.36 -74.05 35.85
CA ASN A 571 -25.74 -73.15 36.82
C ASN A 571 -26.73 -72.26 37.60
N ALA A 572 -26.31 -71.88 38.81
CA ALA A 572 -27.08 -71.01 39.70
C ALA A 572 -28.52 -71.51 39.97
N GLN A 573 -29.55 -70.78 39.51
CA GLN A 573 -30.96 -71.12 39.77
C GLN A 573 -31.41 -72.35 38.98
N ASN A 574 -30.83 -72.56 37.80
CA ASN A 574 -31.11 -73.71 36.94
C ASN A 574 -30.58 -75.01 37.59
N ALA A 575 -29.48 -74.94 38.34
CA ALA A 575 -29.01 -76.08 39.14
C ALA A 575 -29.55 -76.16 40.58
N TRP A 576 -30.45 -75.25 40.99
CA TRP A 576 -30.88 -75.19 42.38
C TRP A 576 -32.02 -76.17 42.66
N LEU A 577 -31.68 -77.29 43.31
CA LEU A 577 -32.60 -78.40 43.51
C LEU A 577 -33.53 -78.28 44.73
N SER A 578 -34.78 -78.67 44.54
CA SER A 578 -35.78 -78.86 45.60
C SER A 578 -36.52 -80.18 45.46
N TYR A 579 -36.86 -80.79 46.60
CA TYR A 579 -37.38 -82.15 46.69
C TYR A 579 -38.85 -82.13 47.14
N HIS A 580 -39.75 -82.74 46.38
CA HIS A 580 -41.19 -82.75 46.64
C HIS A 580 -41.77 -84.15 46.60
N LEU A 581 -42.77 -84.41 47.43
CA LEU A 581 -43.47 -85.70 47.47
C LEU A 581 -44.72 -85.63 46.58
N ALA A 582 -44.68 -86.24 45.39
CA ALA A 582 -45.81 -86.22 44.46
C ALA A 582 -46.88 -87.28 44.78
N HIS A 583 -46.46 -88.45 45.25
CA HIS A 583 -47.38 -89.51 45.67
C HIS A 583 -46.79 -90.28 46.86
N SER A 584 -47.64 -90.69 47.79
CA SER A 584 -47.31 -91.67 48.84
C SER A 584 -48.51 -92.57 49.07
N SER A 585 -48.27 -93.88 49.18
CA SER A 585 -49.30 -94.85 49.56
C SER A 585 -49.94 -94.56 50.92
N ASP A 586 -49.23 -93.89 51.82
CA ASP A 586 -49.78 -93.34 53.07
C ASP A 586 -49.18 -91.94 53.29
N SER A 587 -50.02 -90.91 53.13
CA SER A 587 -49.62 -89.52 53.31
C SER A 587 -49.33 -89.15 54.77
N THR A 588 -49.68 -90.01 55.73
CA THR A 588 -49.45 -89.81 57.16
C THR A 588 -48.21 -90.51 57.70
N LEU A 589 -47.50 -91.27 56.86
CA LEU A 589 -46.41 -92.17 57.29
C LEU A 589 -45.01 -91.72 56.85
N PHE A 590 -44.89 -91.01 55.73
CA PHE A 590 -43.60 -90.59 55.18
C PHE A 590 -43.55 -89.08 54.98
N GLN A 591 -42.43 -88.47 55.34
CA GLN A 591 -42.13 -87.06 55.10
C GLN A 591 -40.79 -86.93 54.37
N LEU A 592 -40.76 -86.01 53.39
CA LEU A 592 -39.57 -85.67 52.62
C LEU A 592 -39.11 -84.26 52.99
N SER A 593 -37.81 -84.10 53.23
CA SER A 593 -37.20 -82.80 53.49
C SER A 593 -36.92 -82.03 52.17
N PRO A 594 -37.50 -80.83 51.96
CA PRO A 594 -37.45 -80.14 50.66
C PRO A 594 -36.08 -79.70 50.16
N HIS A 595 -35.07 -79.62 51.03
CA HIS A 595 -33.73 -79.14 50.70
C HIS A 595 -32.64 -80.20 50.81
N THR A 596 -32.93 -81.33 51.46
CA THR A 596 -31.93 -82.37 51.71
C THR A 596 -32.26 -83.70 51.01
N GLY A 597 -33.50 -83.89 50.56
CA GLY A 597 -33.95 -85.13 49.94
C GLY A 597 -34.11 -86.30 50.92
N GLU A 598 -33.98 -86.09 52.24
CA GLU A 598 -34.16 -87.14 53.24
C GLU A 598 -35.64 -87.55 53.37
N LEU A 599 -35.92 -88.83 53.16
CA LEU A 599 -37.23 -89.46 53.33
C LEU A 599 -37.25 -90.17 54.69
N ARG A 600 -38.13 -89.74 55.60
CA ARG A 600 -38.21 -90.26 56.96
C ARG A 600 -39.63 -90.68 57.34
N THR A 601 -39.76 -91.54 58.36
CA THR A 601 -41.06 -91.91 58.93
C THR A 601 -41.60 -90.78 59.83
N THR A 602 -42.89 -90.49 59.75
CA THR A 602 -43.57 -89.47 60.58
C THR A 602 -44.22 -90.04 61.84
N ARG A 603 -44.34 -91.37 61.93
CA ARG A 603 -44.90 -92.11 63.08
C ARG A 603 -44.35 -93.53 63.09
N SER A 604 -44.38 -94.19 64.25
CA SER A 604 -44.05 -95.62 64.35
C SER A 604 -44.99 -96.50 63.51
N MET A 605 -44.44 -97.58 62.96
CA MET A 605 -45.15 -98.55 62.13
C MET A 605 -46.19 -99.33 62.94
N ARG A 606 -47.44 -99.40 62.46
CA ARG A 606 -48.53 -100.16 63.10
C ARG A 606 -48.66 -101.54 62.47
N SER A 607 -49.16 -102.51 63.22
CA SER A 607 -49.42 -103.87 62.70
C SER A 607 -50.47 -103.94 61.58
N THR A 608 -51.24 -102.85 61.38
CA THR A 608 -52.26 -102.72 60.33
C THR A 608 -51.75 -102.02 59.07
N ASP A 609 -50.54 -101.45 59.08
CA ASP A 609 -49.98 -100.75 57.93
C ASP A 609 -49.60 -101.77 56.83
N PHE A 610 -49.74 -101.37 55.56
CA PHE A 610 -49.45 -102.25 54.43
C PHE A 610 -47.96 -102.62 54.41
N LEU A 611 -47.63 -103.87 54.07
CA LEU A 611 -46.22 -104.31 54.04
C LEU A 611 -45.39 -103.68 52.92
N LYS A 612 -46.05 -103.12 51.90
CA LYS A 612 -45.44 -102.45 50.77
C LYS A 612 -46.00 -101.04 50.70
N HIS A 613 -45.13 -100.05 50.62
CA HIS A 613 -45.49 -98.67 50.32
C HIS A 613 -44.76 -98.19 49.07
N LYS A 614 -45.36 -97.27 48.34
CA LYS A 614 -44.80 -96.65 47.14
C LYS A 614 -44.82 -95.14 47.34
N VAL A 615 -43.65 -94.53 47.27
CA VAL A 615 -43.45 -93.09 47.39
C VAL A 615 -42.84 -92.59 46.09
N VAL A 616 -43.44 -91.57 45.48
CA VAL A 616 -42.91 -90.91 44.28
C VAL A 616 -42.36 -89.57 44.71
N VAL A 617 -41.04 -89.42 44.61
CA VAL A 617 -40.31 -88.19 44.88
C VAL A 617 -40.03 -87.49 43.56
N VAL A 618 -40.26 -86.19 43.51
CA VAL A 618 -39.96 -85.30 42.39
C VAL A 618 -38.84 -84.38 42.83
N VAL A 619 -37.76 -84.36 42.06
CA VAL A 619 -36.69 -83.37 42.20
C VAL A 619 -36.90 -82.33 41.11
N ARG A 620 -36.94 -81.06 41.49
CA ARG A 620 -37.23 -79.94 40.61
C ARG A 620 -36.21 -78.83 40.82
N ASP A 621 -35.67 -78.32 39.73
CA ASP A 621 -34.82 -77.14 39.73
C ASP A 621 -35.64 -75.83 39.94
N HIS A 622 -34.96 -74.69 39.93
CA HIS A 622 -35.57 -73.36 40.05
C HIS A 622 -35.35 -72.52 38.78
N GLY A 623 -35.06 -73.16 37.65
CA GLY A 623 -34.97 -72.49 36.35
C GLY A 623 -36.35 -72.09 35.80
N ASP A 624 -36.35 -71.35 34.69
CA ASP A 624 -37.57 -70.98 33.95
C ASP A 624 -37.43 -71.36 32.46
N PRO A 625 -38.15 -72.38 31.96
CA PRO A 625 -39.12 -73.22 32.68
C PRO A 625 -38.42 -74.21 33.61
N PRO A 626 -39.01 -74.52 34.78
CA PRO A 626 -38.37 -75.44 35.71
C PRO A 626 -38.52 -76.89 35.25
N LEU A 627 -37.41 -77.63 35.22
CA LEU A 627 -37.37 -79.04 34.85
C LEU A 627 -37.41 -79.91 36.11
N SER A 628 -37.80 -81.17 35.92
CA SER A 628 -37.93 -82.09 37.03
C SER A 628 -37.73 -83.55 36.63
N SER A 629 -37.21 -84.32 37.57
CA SER A 629 -37.08 -85.76 37.46
C SER A 629 -37.81 -86.44 38.61
N THR A 630 -38.33 -87.64 38.35
CA THR A 630 -39.10 -88.40 39.34
C THR A 630 -38.45 -89.74 39.62
N VAL A 631 -38.43 -90.14 40.89
CA VAL A 631 -38.03 -91.49 41.32
C VAL A 631 -39.15 -92.09 42.17
N THR A 632 -39.47 -93.35 41.87
CA THR A 632 -40.37 -94.13 42.72
C THR A 632 -39.53 -94.97 43.68
N VAL A 633 -39.70 -94.72 44.97
CA VAL A 633 -39.12 -95.47 46.07
C VAL A 633 -40.18 -96.45 46.60
N GLY A 634 -39.90 -97.74 46.47
CA GLY A 634 -40.70 -98.83 47.01
C GLY A 634 -40.17 -99.16 48.39
N ILE A 635 -41.00 -99.04 49.41
CA ILE A 635 -40.60 -99.28 50.78
C ILE A 635 -41.19 -100.62 51.21
N LEU A 636 -40.32 -101.55 51.59
CA LEU A 636 -40.72 -102.88 52.03
C LEU A 636 -40.49 -103.03 53.53
N LEU A 637 -41.55 -103.38 54.26
CA LEU A 637 -41.49 -103.63 55.70
C LEU A 637 -41.09 -105.08 55.99
N ALA A 638 -39.82 -105.28 56.31
CA ALA A 638 -39.27 -106.60 56.61
C ALA A 638 -38.18 -106.53 57.68
N ASP A 639 -38.15 -107.52 58.57
CA ASP A 639 -37.12 -107.63 59.62
C ASP A 639 -35.84 -108.30 59.07
N THR A 640 -35.89 -108.86 57.85
CA THR A 640 -34.77 -109.50 57.14
C THR A 640 -34.87 -109.23 55.63
N LEU A 641 -33.73 -109.13 54.94
CA LEU A 641 -33.67 -108.90 53.49
C LEU A 641 -34.30 -110.10 52.73
N PRO A 642 -35.33 -109.87 51.90
CA PRO A 642 -35.95 -110.95 51.12
C PRO A 642 -34.98 -111.51 50.06
N GLN A 643 -35.00 -112.83 49.83
CA GLN A 643 -34.21 -113.50 48.77
C GLN A 643 -34.66 -113.12 47.33
N ALA A 644 -35.86 -112.55 47.18
CA ALA A 644 -36.36 -111.99 45.93
C ALA A 644 -37.11 -110.69 46.24
N LEU A 645 -36.78 -109.61 45.53
CA LEU A 645 -37.48 -108.34 45.68
C LEU A 645 -38.94 -108.51 45.21
N PRO A 646 -39.92 -108.06 46.00
CA PRO A 646 -41.30 -108.14 45.61
C PRO A 646 -41.57 -107.23 44.41
N ASP A 647 -42.42 -107.71 43.50
CA ASP A 647 -42.92 -106.86 42.43
C ASP A 647 -43.75 -105.72 43.03
N PHE A 648 -43.45 -104.50 42.59
CA PHE A 648 -44.19 -103.27 42.90
C PHE A 648 -45.07 -102.84 41.70
N ASP A 649 -45.22 -103.71 40.69
CA ASP A 649 -46.26 -103.58 39.66
C ASP A 649 -47.65 -103.82 40.26
N ASP A 650 -48.41 -102.74 40.42
CA ASP A 650 -49.86 -102.81 40.49
C ASP A 650 -50.37 -103.18 39.09
N SER A 651 -50.46 -104.48 38.78
CA SER A 651 -51.36 -104.97 37.73
C SER A 651 -52.82 -104.96 38.21
N GLY A 652 -53.23 -103.85 38.84
CA GLY A 652 -54.61 -103.51 39.03
C GLY A 652 -55.11 -102.98 37.69
N VAL A 653 -56.01 -103.73 37.05
CA VAL A 653 -56.83 -103.22 35.94
C VAL A 653 -57.25 -101.78 36.31
N PRO A 654 -56.95 -100.75 35.48
CA PRO A 654 -57.41 -99.41 35.79
C PRO A 654 -58.93 -99.50 36.00
N PRO A 655 -59.49 -98.92 37.08
CA PRO A 655 -60.94 -98.86 37.20
C PRO A 655 -61.45 -98.26 35.88
N PRO A 656 -62.51 -98.82 35.27
CA PRO A 656 -62.97 -98.31 33.98
C PRO A 656 -63.15 -96.81 34.12
N LEU A 657 -62.45 -96.05 33.27
CA LEU A 657 -62.44 -94.57 33.29
C LEU A 657 -63.85 -93.96 33.19
N LEU A 658 -64.88 -94.78 32.95
CA LEU A 658 -66.28 -94.40 32.91
C LEU A 658 -67.16 -95.50 33.53
N ASN A 659 -67.82 -95.19 34.65
CA ASN A 659 -68.93 -96.00 35.18
C ASN A 659 -70.20 -95.71 34.35
N ALA A 660 -71.10 -96.69 34.15
CA ALA A 660 -72.30 -96.50 33.31
C ALA A 660 -73.17 -95.33 33.78
N THR A 661 -73.19 -95.04 35.07
CA THR A 661 -73.81 -93.86 35.69
C THR A 661 -73.14 -92.54 35.29
N ASN A 662 -71.82 -92.52 35.10
CA ASN A 662 -71.08 -91.32 34.65
C ASN A 662 -71.31 -91.05 33.16
N ILE A 663 -71.53 -92.08 32.33
CA ILE A 663 -71.94 -91.91 30.92
C ILE A 663 -73.36 -91.31 30.87
N TYR A 664 -74.30 -91.81 31.68
CA TYR A 664 -75.61 -91.19 31.79
C TYR A 664 -75.53 -89.74 32.29
N LEU A 665 -74.65 -89.43 33.26
CA LEU A 665 -74.46 -88.07 33.75
C LEU A 665 -73.89 -87.15 32.66
N ILE A 666 -72.83 -87.56 31.95
CA ILE A 666 -72.20 -86.78 30.88
C ILE A 666 -73.17 -86.59 29.70
N VAL A 667 -73.89 -87.64 29.29
CA VAL A 667 -74.91 -87.54 28.23
C VAL A 667 -76.08 -86.66 28.68
N SER A 668 -76.53 -86.77 29.94
CA SER A 668 -77.60 -85.91 30.46
C SER A 668 -77.15 -84.44 30.56
N LEU A 669 -75.92 -84.18 31.00
CA LEU A 669 -75.36 -82.83 31.09
C LEU A 669 -75.17 -82.23 29.69
N ALA A 670 -74.68 -83.02 28.73
CA ALA A 670 -74.56 -82.61 27.34
C ALA A 670 -75.93 -82.33 26.70
N CYS A 671 -76.95 -83.16 26.96
CA CYS A 671 -78.32 -82.91 26.48
C CYS A 671 -78.94 -81.66 27.12
N VAL A 672 -78.76 -81.44 28.43
CA VAL A 672 -79.27 -80.25 29.12
C VAL A 672 -78.54 -78.99 28.63
N SER A 673 -77.21 -79.04 28.46
CA SER A 673 -76.43 -77.94 27.88
C SER A 673 -76.80 -77.66 26.43
N PHE A 674 -77.10 -78.69 25.62
CA PHE A 674 -77.56 -78.52 24.24
C PHE A 674 -78.97 -77.92 24.17
N ILE A 675 -79.90 -78.36 25.03
CA ILE A 675 -81.25 -77.77 25.13
C ILE A 675 -81.16 -76.32 25.62
N PHE A 676 -80.29 -76.02 26.59
CA PHE A 676 -80.06 -74.67 27.08
C PHE A 676 -79.45 -73.78 25.99
N ALA A 677 -78.45 -74.27 25.26
CA ALA A 677 -77.85 -73.56 24.13
C ALA A 677 -78.87 -73.35 22.99
N ALA A 678 -79.69 -74.35 22.65
CA ALA A 678 -80.76 -74.23 21.67
C ALA A 678 -81.86 -73.25 22.12
N PHE A 679 -82.18 -73.20 23.43
CA PHE A 679 -83.11 -72.22 24.01
C PHE A 679 -82.55 -70.79 23.98
N ILE A 680 -81.26 -70.62 24.30
CA ILE A 680 -80.54 -69.33 24.16
C ILE A 680 -80.51 -68.91 22.68
N PHE A 681 -80.25 -69.84 21.76
CA PHE A 681 -80.22 -69.57 20.32
C PHE A 681 -81.62 -69.22 19.77
N PHE A 682 -82.67 -69.91 20.24
CA PHE A 682 -84.06 -69.60 19.93
C PHE A 682 -84.50 -68.24 20.48
N LEU A 683 -84.10 -67.89 21.71
CA LEU A 683 -84.30 -66.56 22.30
C LEU A 683 -83.54 -65.47 21.53
N ALA A 684 -82.34 -65.76 21.03
CA ALA A 684 -81.56 -64.85 20.21
C ALA A 684 -82.19 -64.62 18.83
N ILE A 685 -82.81 -65.65 18.23
CA ILE A 685 -83.54 -65.54 16.95
C ILE A 685 -84.86 -64.76 17.10
N ILE A 686 -85.55 -64.86 18.24
CA ILE A 686 -86.82 -64.14 18.49
C ILE A 686 -86.61 -62.65 18.85
N ARG A 687 -85.37 -62.24 19.15
CA ARG A 687 -85.01 -60.84 19.46
C ARG A 687 -84.36 -60.07 18.30
N LEU A 688 -84.38 -60.62 17.08
CA LEU A 688 -83.95 -59.98 15.84
C LEU A 688 -85.14 -59.65 14.94
#